data_AF-A0A1H8NRY2-F1
#
_entry.id   AF-A0A1H8NRY2-F1
#
_cell.length_a   1.000
_cell.length_b   1.000
_cell.length_c   1.000
_cell.angle_alpha   90.00
_cell.angle_beta   90.00
_cell.angle_gamma   90.00
#
_symmetry.space_group_name_H-M   'P 1'
#
loop_
_entity.id
_entity.type
_entity.pdbx_description
1 polymer ?
#
loop_
_entity_poly.entity_id
_entity_poly.type
_entity_poly.pdbx_seq_one_letter_code
_entity_poly.pdbx_strand_id
1 'polypeptide(L)'
;MALGQLVFSAVPPVKKRLTVSSLFSDHMVIQQKQKAALWGQAAPGQKLTITANWGQRISSVADAGGNWKAKLSTPAAGGPYIIAIKTADTSIMIKDVLIGEVWLASGQSNMDIPVRGWPPGDTILNSKQEIENANYPEIRFFKVPFGISVTPLNSINAKWVTTLPQTAGDFSATAYFYARRLRQKLHVPIGIIQSSIGGTPAEAWTSKASLEKLNDFNSVISGFETFQASIDDWFKNVPQLKVPETDEQWRNISFDDQAAANFEFDDSHWSSIKLPGRIDVLNSHEIDGAVWVRGVFVVRDTSANYTLKIGFIDDMDAIHINGKYVGGFVGRGYASTPRNIIIPKELLKQGNNVIAIRIIDIGGQGLVGGDIAISDNKGGTINLAGDWKFRLVAELLNGRFYSYGLQKDISRRPDVNKLNSNSPTTLFNAMINPLIPYTIKGVIWYQGESNVGRAEQYKKLFPLMIEDWRTQWGKQLPFYYVQIAPFLYPAADQKEQSQKLRDAQRYALKLPKTGMVTTLDIGYLKTAHPPYKQEVGKRLATFALKNEYGEKMLVASGPLYKKTIMKGNKLIVEFESIGGGLLASNQGLFNFEIAGADKAYVKAEAKIVNNKVVVSSPSIAVPVYVRYAWSDGSSASLFNKEGLPAATFTSEGGM
;
A
#
# COMPACT_ATOMS: atom_id res chain seq x y z
N MET A 1 51.26 -19.25 40.15
CA MET A 1 49.84 -19.38 39.74
C MET A 1 49.13 -18.07 40.04
N ALA A 2 48.93 -17.22 39.02
CA ALA A 2 48.16 -15.99 39.17
C ALA A 2 46.79 -16.23 38.52
N LEU A 3 45.73 -16.32 39.34
CA LEU A 3 44.36 -16.36 38.85
C LEU A 3 43.97 -14.96 38.38
N GLY A 4 43.83 -14.78 37.07
CA GLY A 4 43.18 -13.61 36.49
C GLY A 4 41.66 -13.74 36.64
N GLN A 5 41.05 -12.89 37.47
CA GLN A 5 39.59 -12.73 37.51
C GLN A 5 39.12 -11.95 36.27
N LEU A 6 38.36 -12.60 35.40
CA LEU A 6 37.56 -11.93 34.37
C LEU A 6 36.41 -11.18 35.06
N VAL A 7 36.48 -9.85 35.07
CA VAL A 7 35.35 -8.99 35.45
C VAL A 7 34.48 -8.79 34.22
N PHE A 8 33.34 -9.49 34.14
CA PHE A 8 32.30 -9.16 33.18
C PHE A 8 31.61 -7.86 33.61
N SER A 9 31.86 -6.76 32.91
CA SER A 9 31.06 -5.55 33.05
C SER A 9 29.64 -5.82 32.53
N ALA A 10 28.69 -6.05 33.43
CA ALA A 10 27.28 -6.14 33.07
C ALA A 10 26.80 -4.77 32.56
N VAL A 11 26.57 -4.65 31.26
CA VAL A 11 25.87 -3.51 30.68
C VAL A 11 24.50 -3.42 31.36
N PRO A 12 24.12 -2.29 31.99
CA PRO A 12 22.82 -2.17 32.63
C PRO A 12 21.72 -2.40 31.58
N PRO A 13 20.69 -3.22 31.88
CA PRO A 13 19.65 -3.51 30.92
C PRO A 13 18.96 -2.21 30.49
N VAL A 14 18.92 -1.96 29.19
CA VAL A 14 18.19 -0.83 28.60
C VAL A 14 16.73 -0.93 29.06
N LYS A 15 16.30 -0.01 29.93
CA LYS A 15 14.90 0.05 30.39
C LYS A 15 14.01 0.40 29.20
N LYS A 16 13.36 -0.59 28.60
CA LYS A 16 12.30 -0.36 27.61
C LYS A 16 11.14 0.37 28.30
N ARG A 17 10.77 1.54 27.77
CA ARG A 17 9.59 2.28 28.23
C ARG A 17 8.31 1.51 27.85
N LEU A 18 7.27 1.64 28.67
CA LEU A 18 5.95 1.11 28.37
C LEU A 18 5.46 1.70 27.03
N THR A 19 5.07 0.84 26.10
CA THR A 19 4.48 1.18 24.81
C THR A 19 3.34 0.23 24.47
N VAL A 20 2.49 0.65 23.54
CA VAL A 20 1.39 -0.14 22.95
C VAL A 20 1.52 -0.12 21.43
N SER A 21 0.95 -1.11 20.75
CA SER A 21 0.74 -1.01 19.29
C SER A 21 -0.06 0.25 18.95
N SER A 22 0.24 0.90 17.83
CA SER A 22 -0.46 2.10 17.35
C SER A 22 -1.95 1.87 17.06
N LEU A 23 -2.35 0.61 16.87
CA LEU A 23 -3.75 0.18 16.81
C LEU A 23 -4.53 0.50 18.10
N PHE A 24 -3.83 0.69 19.22
CA PHE A 24 -4.37 1.08 20.51
C PHE A 24 -4.09 2.57 20.75
N SER A 25 -4.81 3.41 20.01
CA SER A 25 -4.73 4.87 20.07
C SER A 25 -6.10 5.48 20.28
N ASP A 26 -6.13 6.78 20.60
CA ASP A 26 -7.38 7.52 20.74
C ASP A 26 -8.26 7.35 19.50
N HIS A 27 -9.57 7.39 19.70
CA HIS A 27 -10.57 7.11 18.67
C HIS A 27 -10.60 5.65 18.19
N MET A 28 -9.92 4.69 18.81
CA MET A 28 -10.00 3.30 18.35
C MET A 28 -11.41 2.69 18.44
N VAL A 29 -11.67 1.68 17.61
CA VAL A 29 -12.84 0.78 17.75
C VAL A 29 -12.34 -0.61 18.07
N ILE A 30 -12.76 -1.19 19.20
CA ILE A 30 -12.42 -2.55 19.61
C ILE A 30 -13.60 -3.51 19.37
N GLN A 31 -13.33 -4.74 18.94
CA GLN A 31 -14.37 -5.71 18.62
C GLN A 31 -15.21 -6.08 19.86
N GLN A 32 -16.53 -5.97 19.74
CA GLN A 32 -17.51 -6.28 20.79
C GLN A 32 -17.66 -7.79 21.03
N LYS A 33 -18.12 -8.15 22.24
CA LYS A 33 -18.48 -9.52 22.64
C LYS A 33 -17.37 -10.55 22.36
N GLN A 34 -16.12 -10.16 22.64
CA GLN A 34 -14.93 -10.98 22.40
C GLN A 34 -13.91 -10.82 23.53
N LYS A 35 -12.90 -11.69 23.53
CA LYS A 35 -11.66 -11.49 24.29
C LYS A 35 -10.65 -10.79 23.39
N ALA A 36 -10.69 -9.46 23.35
CA ALA A 36 -9.88 -8.65 22.46
C ALA A 36 -8.40 -8.65 22.87
N ALA A 37 -7.52 -8.91 21.91
CA ALA A 37 -6.08 -8.89 22.15
C ALA A 37 -5.54 -7.47 22.29
N LEU A 38 -4.76 -7.22 23.34
CA LEU A 38 -3.92 -6.03 23.51
C LEU A 38 -2.46 -6.45 23.63
N TRP A 39 -1.54 -5.66 23.10
CA TRP A 39 -0.11 -5.94 23.18
C TRP A 39 0.74 -4.67 23.03
N GLY A 40 2.00 -4.79 23.42
CA GLY A 40 2.99 -3.74 23.37
C GLY A 40 4.33 -4.19 23.96
N GLN A 41 5.15 -3.22 24.38
CA GLN A 41 6.41 -3.51 25.07
C GLN A 41 6.48 -2.83 26.44
N ALA A 42 7.26 -3.40 27.34
CA ALA A 42 7.60 -2.86 28.65
C ALA A 42 8.97 -3.43 29.08
N ALA A 43 9.47 -3.06 30.25
CA ALA A 43 10.70 -3.67 30.76
C ALA A 43 10.50 -5.18 30.99
N PRO A 44 11.49 -6.04 30.69
CA PRO A 44 11.36 -7.48 30.92
C PRO A 44 10.93 -7.83 32.36
N GLY A 45 9.94 -8.73 32.50
CA GLY A 45 9.37 -9.12 33.80
C GLY A 45 8.47 -8.06 34.46
N GLN A 46 8.28 -6.90 33.84
CA GLN A 46 7.44 -5.84 34.40
C GLN A 46 5.97 -6.24 34.38
N LYS A 47 5.32 -6.13 35.55
CA LYS A 47 3.87 -6.33 35.70
C LYS A 47 3.13 -5.08 35.22
N LEU A 48 2.02 -5.30 34.53
CA LEU A 48 1.15 -4.22 34.05
C LEU A 48 -0.32 -4.55 34.32
N THR A 49 -1.09 -3.50 34.64
CA THR A 49 -2.53 -3.56 34.87
C THR A 49 -3.24 -2.81 33.75
N ILE A 50 -4.22 -3.45 33.14
CA ILE A 50 -5.07 -2.87 32.10
C ILE A 50 -6.46 -2.71 32.70
N THR A 51 -6.95 -1.47 32.78
CA THR A 51 -8.28 -1.14 33.30
C THR A 51 -9.09 -0.47 32.21
N ALA A 52 -10.31 -0.96 31.99
CA ALA A 52 -11.26 -0.33 31.11
C ALA A 52 -12.49 0.10 31.91
N ASN A 53 -12.97 1.33 31.69
CA ASN A 53 -14.04 1.93 32.50
C ASN A 53 -15.43 1.32 32.25
N TRP A 54 -15.55 0.28 31.42
CA TRP A 54 -16.71 -0.60 31.33
C TRP A 54 -16.67 -1.76 32.35
N GLY A 55 -15.87 -1.64 33.42
CA GLY A 55 -15.83 -2.60 34.53
C GLY A 55 -14.86 -3.77 34.32
N GLN A 56 -13.86 -3.64 33.45
CA GLN A 56 -12.84 -4.67 33.25
C GLN A 56 -11.50 -4.25 33.83
N ARG A 57 -10.85 -5.20 34.51
CA ARG A 57 -9.49 -5.04 35.02
C ARG A 57 -8.75 -6.36 34.89
N ILE A 58 -7.63 -6.35 34.17
CA ILE A 58 -6.77 -7.52 33.95
C ILE A 58 -5.31 -7.14 34.20
N SER A 59 -4.47 -8.16 34.40
CA SER A 59 -3.02 -8.00 34.54
C SER A 59 -2.29 -8.81 33.48
N SER A 60 -1.10 -8.38 33.10
CA SER A 60 -0.17 -9.13 32.25
C SER A 60 1.27 -8.85 32.70
N VAL A 61 2.22 -9.58 32.13
CA VAL A 61 3.66 -9.48 32.45
C VAL A 61 4.42 -9.48 31.13
N ALA A 62 5.40 -8.58 31.00
CA ALA A 62 6.29 -8.59 29.86
C ALA A 62 7.27 -9.77 29.92
N ASP A 63 7.45 -10.44 28.79
CA ASP A 63 8.39 -11.55 28.64
C ASP A 63 9.87 -11.09 28.72
N ALA A 64 10.80 -12.04 28.57
CA ALA A 64 12.24 -11.75 28.60
C ALA A 64 12.68 -10.78 27.48
N GLY A 65 11.96 -10.72 26.35
CA GLY A 65 12.18 -9.77 25.26
C GLY A 65 11.52 -8.41 25.48
N GLY A 66 10.75 -8.26 26.57
CA GLY A 66 9.99 -7.06 26.91
C GLY A 66 8.65 -6.96 26.19
N ASN A 67 8.17 -8.00 25.50
CA ASN A 67 6.85 -7.98 24.87
C ASN A 67 5.78 -8.42 25.88
N TRP A 68 4.61 -7.79 25.86
CA TRP A 68 3.48 -8.22 26.65
C TRP A 68 2.24 -8.37 25.78
N LYS A 69 1.36 -9.28 26.19
CA LYS A 69 0.07 -9.51 25.55
C LYS A 69 -0.99 -9.79 26.60
N ALA A 70 -2.20 -9.32 26.37
CA ALA A 70 -3.34 -9.52 27.25
C ALA A 70 -4.63 -9.73 26.44
N LYS A 71 -5.64 -10.31 27.07
CA LYS A 71 -6.96 -10.49 26.48
C LYS A 71 -8.01 -9.79 27.34
N LEU A 72 -8.59 -8.72 26.82
CA LEU A 72 -9.60 -7.91 27.51
C LEU A 72 -10.98 -8.30 27.02
N SER A 73 -11.87 -8.69 27.93
CA SER A 73 -13.25 -9.00 27.58
C SER A 73 -14.00 -7.71 27.22
N THR A 74 -14.68 -7.70 26.08
CA THR A 74 -15.48 -6.56 25.62
C THR A 74 -16.98 -6.85 25.78
N PRO A 75 -17.77 -5.91 26.31
CA PRO A 75 -19.23 -6.01 26.34
C PRO A 75 -19.85 -5.88 24.93
N ALA A 76 -21.17 -5.72 24.88
CA ALA A 76 -21.85 -5.26 23.68
C ALA A 76 -21.37 -3.85 23.27
N ALA A 77 -21.68 -3.48 22.03
CA ALA A 77 -21.32 -2.20 21.45
C ALA A 77 -21.74 -1.00 22.32
N GLY A 78 -20.91 0.05 22.32
CA GLY A 78 -21.12 1.27 23.12
C GLY A 78 -19.85 2.12 23.23
N GLY A 79 -19.91 3.13 24.08
CA GLY A 79 -18.83 4.09 24.34
C GLY A 79 -19.32 5.54 24.21
N PRO A 80 -18.41 6.53 24.29
CA PRO A 80 -16.96 6.37 24.38
C PRO A 80 -16.49 5.87 25.75
N TYR A 81 -15.43 5.06 25.73
CA TYR A 81 -14.77 4.50 26.90
C TYR A 81 -13.30 4.93 27.00
N ILE A 82 -12.67 4.56 28.11
CA ILE A 82 -11.24 4.78 28.37
C ILE A 82 -10.60 3.43 28.74
N ILE A 83 -9.44 3.15 28.14
CA ILE A 83 -8.54 2.07 28.55
C ILE A 83 -7.27 2.70 29.15
N ALA A 84 -6.95 2.35 30.40
CA ALA A 84 -5.71 2.74 31.06
C ALA A 84 -4.79 1.53 31.22
N ILE A 85 -3.54 1.66 30.78
CA ILE A 85 -2.50 0.62 30.89
C ILE A 85 -1.40 1.18 31.77
N LYS A 86 -1.19 0.55 32.94
CA LYS A 86 -0.31 1.06 33.99
C LYS A 86 0.76 0.05 34.35
N THR A 87 1.99 0.53 34.46
CA THR A 87 3.10 -0.10 35.19
C THR A 87 3.30 0.63 36.53
N ALA A 88 4.32 0.24 37.30
CA ALA A 88 4.66 0.93 38.55
C ALA A 88 5.11 2.39 38.35
N ASP A 89 5.67 2.71 37.18
CA ASP A 89 6.34 3.97 36.87
C ASP A 89 5.69 4.77 35.72
N THR A 90 4.86 4.14 34.89
CA THR A 90 4.30 4.75 33.67
C THR A 90 2.81 4.40 33.51
N SER A 91 2.05 5.29 32.88
CA SER A 91 0.65 5.05 32.51
C SER A 91 0.38 5.55 31.10
N ILE A 92 -0.29 4.73 30.29
CA ILE A 92 -0.87 5.12 28.99
C ILE A 92 -2.39 5.14 29.15
N MET A 93 -3.04 6.21 28.69
CA MET A 93 -4.48 6.30 28.60
C MET A 93 -4.91 6.42 27.15
N ILE A 94 -5.81 5.55 26.73
CA ILE A 94 -6.44 5.55 25.42
C ILE A 94 -7.87 6.02 25.62
N LYS A 95 -8.21 7.15 25.01
CA LYS A 95 -9.49 7.84 25.16
C LYS A 95 -10.36 7.66 23.92
N ASP A 96 -11.64 7.95 24.09
CA ASP A 96 -12.62 7.84 23.02
C ASP A 96 -12.60 6.44 22.37
N VAL A 97 -12.64 5.39 23.18
CA VAL A 97 -12.67 4.00 22.71
C VAL A 97 -14.12 3.60 22.45
N LEU A 98 -14.46 3.23 21.21
CA LEU A 98 -15.74 2.62 20.91
C LEU A 98 -15.62 1.10 20.91
N ILE A 99 -16.68 0.44 21.36
CA ILE A 99 -16.86 -1.01 21.25
C ILE A 99 -17.85 -1.24 20.12
N GLY A 100 -17.49 -2.06 19.14
CA GLY A 100 -18.27 -2.22 17.92
C GLY A 100 -17.82 -3.40 17.06
N GLU A 101 -18.07 -3.32 15.76
CA GLU A 101 -17.62 -4.32 14.79
C GLU A 101 -16.38 -3.84 14.08
N VAL A 102 -15.32 -4.66 14.04
CA VAL A 102 -14.06 -4.31 13.37
C VAL A 102 -13.82 -5.22 12.18
N TRP A 103 -13.63 -4.63 11.01
CA TRP A 103 -13.36 -5.36 9.77
C TRP A 103 -12.03 -4.92 9.15
N LEU A 104 -11.31 -5.88 8.56
CA LEU A 104 -10.14 -5.62 7.75
C LEU A 104 -10.57 -5.46 6.29
N ALA A 105 -10.27 -4.31 5.69
CA ALA A 105 -10.47 -4.03 4.28
C ALA A 105 -9.13 -4.05 3.56
N SER A 106 -8.95 -4.97 2.61
CA SER A 106 -7.67 -5.17 1.94
C SER A 106 -7.82 -5.54 0.46
N GLY A 107 -6.71 -5.57 -0.27
CA GLY A 107 -6.65 -5.80 -1.70
C GLY A 107 -5.89 -4.71 -2.42
N GLN A 108 -6.21 -4.52 -3.69
CA GLN A 108 -5.50 -3.56 -4.55
C GLN A 108 -6.29 -2.27 -4.79
N SER A 109 -6.06 -1.63 -5.94
CA SER A 109 -6.60 -0.31 -6.32
C SER A 109 -8.11 -0.19 -6.19
N ASN A 110 -8.89 -1.24 -6.48
CA ASN A 110 -10.34 -1.21 -6.30
C ASN A 110 -10.79 -1.20 -4.82
N MET A 111 -9.97 -1.71 -3.91
CA MET A 111 -10.13 -1.48 -2.46
C MET A 111 -9.52 -0.13 -2.06
N ASP A 112 -8.40 0.28 -2.65
CA ASP A 112 -7.65 1.46 -2.20
C ASP A 112 -8.23 2.80 -2.65
N ILE A 113 -8.91 2.83 -3.80
CA ILE A 113 -9.47 4.04 -4.39
C ILE A 113 -10.33 4.81 -3.38
N PRO A 114 -10.01 6.08 -3.10
CA PRO A 114 -10.66 6.82 -2.05
C PRO A 114 -12.06 7.29 -2.47
N VAL A 115 -12.91 7.73 -1.52
CA VAL A 115 -14.24 8.27 -1.85
C VAL A 115 -14.16 9.45 -2.83
N ARG A 116 -13.08 10.26 -2.76
CA ARG A 116 -12.84 11.34 -3.74
C ARG A 116 -12.46 10.87 -5.15
N GLY A 117 -12.12 9.59 -5.31
CA GLY A 117 -11.57 9.03 -6.55
C GLY A 117 -10.16 9.53 -6.87
N TRP A 118 -9.72 9.24 -8.09
CA TRP A 118 -8.52 9.79 -8.74
C TRP A 118 -8.94 10.56 -10.00
N PRO A 119 -9.60 11.72 -9.87
CA PRO A 119 -10.06 12.50 -11.01
C PRO A 119 -8.88 13.02 -11.87
N PRO A 120 -9.08 13.21 -13.18
CA PRO A 120 -10.32 12.98 -13.91
C PRO A 120 -10.54 11.51 -14.34
N GLY A 121 -9.55 10.63 -14.15
CA GLY A 121 -9.56 9.26 -14.69
C GLY A 121 -10.57 8.34 -14.01
N ASP A 122 -10.43 8.17 -12.69
CA ASP A 122 -11.22 7.20 -11.92
C ASP A 122 -12.08 7.91 -10.88
N THR A 123 -13.34 8.11 -11.22
CA THR A 123 -14.29 8.83 -10.35
C THR A 123 -15.13 7.87 -9.52
N ILE A 124 -15.69 8.36 -8.41
CA ILE A 124 -16.72 7.65 -7.63
C ILE A 124 -18.06 8.32 -7.86
N LEU A 125 -19.09 7.54 -8.15
CA LEU A 125 -20.44 8.06 -8.33
C LEU A 125 -20.89 8.81 -7.07
N ASN A 126 -21.40 10.04 -7.25
CA ASN A 126 -21.85 10.94 -6.18
C ASN A 126 -20.76 11.35 -5.17
N SER A 127 -19.48 11.23 -5.52
CA SER A 127 -18.33 11.49 -4.63
C SER A 127 -18.46 12.77 -3.80
N LYS A 128 -18.70 13.93 -4.45
CA LYS A 128 -18.82 15.22 -3.76
C LYS A 128 -19.91 15.21 -2.69
N GLN A 129 -21.13 14.82 -3.08
CA GLN A 129 -22.28 14.73 -2.17
C GLN A 129 -22.03 13.73 -1.03
N GLU A 130 -21.35 12.62 -1.32
CA GLU A 130 -21.02 11.61 -0.31
C GLU A 130 -20.03 12.12 0.72
N ILE A 131 -19.03 12.90 0.31
CA ILE A 131 -18.05 13.52 1.21
C ILE A 131 -18.73 14.60 2.05
N GLU A 132 -19.48 15.52 1.43
CA GLU A 132 -20.15 16.62 2.13
C GLU A 132 -21.11 16.13 3.23
N ASN A 133 -21.78 15.00 3.01
CA ASN A 133 -22.72 14.41 3.97
C ASN A 133 -22.11 13.39 4.93
N ALA A 134 -20.80 13.13 4.85
CA ALA A 134 -20.16 12.09 5.65
C ALA A 134 -20.01 12.50 7.12
N ASN A 135 -21.10 12.52 7.90
CA ASN A 135 -21.09 12.80 9.33
C ASN A 135 -21.37 11.54 10.15
N TYR A 136 -20.38 10.65 10.23
CA TYR A 136 -20.49 9.34 10.87
C TYR A 136 -19.33 9.12 11.87
N PRO A 137 -19.27 9.85 13.00
CA PRO A 137 -18.15 9.76 13.95
C PRO A 137 -18.00 8.37 14.61
N GLU A 138 -19.03 7.54 14.58
CA GLU A 138 -19.02 6.14 15.04
C GLU A 138 -18.44 5.16 14.00
N ILE A 139 -18.20 5.61 12.77
CA ILE A 139 -17.42 4.90 11.77
C ILE A 139 -16.00 5.44 11.83
N ARG A 140 -15.02 4.57 12.04
CA ARG A 140 -13.63 4.98 12.22
C ARG A 140 -12.70 4.13 11.39
N PHE A 141 -11.73 4.79 10.77
CA PHE A 141 -10.76 4.17 9.91
C PHE A 141 -9.38 4.18 10.55
N PHE A 142 -8.69 3.05 10.48
CA PHE A 142 -7.27 2.93 10.70
C PHE A 142 -6.62 2.59 9.37
N LYS A 143 -6.08 3.60 8.68
CA LYS A 143 -5.42 3.42 7.38
C LYS A 143 -3.97 3.04 7.60
N VAL A 144 -3.59 1.84 7.19
CA VAL A 144 -2.22 1.33 7.27
C VAL A 144 -1.38 2.08 6.24
N PRO A 145 -0.23 2.66 6.63
CA PRO A 145 0.66 3.32 5.68
C PRO A 145 1.25 2.29 4.72
N PHE A 146 1.54 2.72 3.50
CA PHE A 146 2.28 1.89 2.56
C PHE A 146 3.65 1.51 3.14
N GLY A 147 4.03 0.25 2.97
CA GLY A 147 5.36 -0.24 3.26
C GLY A 147 5.58 -1.60 2.63
N ILE A 148 6.84 -1.92 2.35
CA ILE A 148 7.27 -3.24 1.90
C ILE A 148 8.35 -3.75 2.84
N SER A 149 8.39 -5.06 3.10
CA SER A 149 9.45 -5.67 3.89
C SER A 149 9.64 -7.14 3.53
N VAL A 150 10.87 -7.59 3.35
CA VAL A 150 11.12 -9.03 3.14
C VAL A 150 11.01 -9.85 4.44
N THR A 151 11.02 -9.18 5.61
CA THR A 151 10.80 -9.82 6.92
C THR A 151 9.55 -9.27 7.61
N PRO A 152 8.81 -10.08 8.39
CA PRO A 152 7.61 -9.61 9.07
C PRO A 152 7.87 -8.46 10.04
N LEU A 153 7.18 -7.34 9.86
CA LEU A 153 7.22 -6.20 10.78
C LEU A 153 6.23 -6.42 11.93
N ASN A 154 6.57 -5.93 13.13
CA ASN A 154 5.73 -6.08 14.32
C ASN A 154 5.03 -4.77 14.74
N SER A 155 5.24 -3.70 13.98
CA SER A 155 4.71 -2.36 14.29
C SER A 155 4.42 -1.58 13.02
N ILE A 156 3.43 -0.71 13.11
CA ILE A 156 3.05 0.27 12.07
C ILE A 156 2.81 1.62 12.74
N ASN A 157 2.97 2.70 11.99
CA ASN A 157 2.69 4.05 12.48
C ASN A 157 1.45 4.61 11.79
N ALA A 158 0.30 4.47 12.45
CA ALA A 158 -0.98 5.00 12.00
C ALA A 158 -1.87 5.31 13.21
N LYS A 159 -2.98 5.99 12.97
CA LYS A 159 -3.95 6.37 14.00
C LYS A 159 -5.37 6.13 13.49
N TRP A 160 -6.29 5.96 14.43
CA TRP A 160 -7.71 5.96 14.12
C TRP A 160 -8.20 7.36 13.78
N VAL A 161 -9.05 7.46 12.76
CA VAL A 161 -9.62 8.70 12.27
C VAL A 161 -11.14 8.55 12.19
N THR A 162 -11.86 9.54 12.72
CA THR A 162 -13.32 9.61 12.65
C THR A 162 -13.78 9.93 11.22
N THR A 163 -14.95 9.44 10.83
CA THR A 163 -15.52 9.71 9.51
C THR A 163 -16.36 10.98 9.54
N LEU A 164 -15.76 12.08 9.07
CA LEU A 164 -16.32 13.43 8.96
C LEU A 164 -16.16 13.93 7.51
N PRO A 165 -16.82 15.00 7.08
CA PRO A 165 -16.66 15.50 5.71
C PRO A 165 -15.21 15.82 5.33
N GLN A 166 -14.39 16.23 6.29
CA GLN A 166 -12.98 16.56 6.08
C GLN A 166 -12.09 15.32 5.88
N THR A 167 -12.52 14.14 6.30
CA THR A 167 -11.69 12.91 6.34
C THR A 167 -12.22 11.80 5.44
N ALA A 168 -13.54 11.72 5.24
CA ALA A 168 -14.19 10.64 4.49
C ALA A 168 -13.66 10.54 3.05
N GLY A 169 -13.27 11.67 2.47
CA GLY A 169 -12.69 11.72 1.13
C GLY A 169 -11.42 10.90 0.95
N ASP A 170 -10.67 10.57 2.02
CA ASP A 170 -9.38 9.83 1.98
C ASP A 170 -9.49 8.33 2.20
N PHE A 171 -10.68 7.86 2.59
CA PHE A 171 -10.93 6.45 2.91
C PHE A 171 -11.32 5.67 1.65
N SER A 172 -10.99 4.37 1.64
CA SER A 172 -11.47 3.41 0.64
C SER A 172 -12.96 3.60 0.38
N ALA A 173 -13.33 3.87 -0.87
CA ALA A 173 -14.72 4.03 -1.26
C ALA A 173 -15.54 2.76 -0.95
N THR A 174 -15.01 1.60 -1.34
CA THR A 174 -15.63 0.28 -1.08
C THR A 174 -15.88 0.07 0.41
N ALA A 175 -14.84 0.28 1.24
CA ALA A 175 -14.94 0.03 2.67
C ALA A 175 -15.80 1.08 3.40
N TYR A 176 -15.80 2.34 2.93
CA TYR A 176 -16.68 3.39 3.44
C TYR A 176 -18.16 3.03 3.25
N PHE A 177 -18.55 2.64 2.03
CA PHE A 177 -19.94 2.26 1.76
C PHE A 177 -20.34 0.97 2.47
N TYR A 178 -19.42 0.02 2.62
CA TYR A 178 -19.59 -1.16 3.46
C TYR A 178 -19.90 -0.79 4.92
N ALA A 179 -19.04 0.03 5.54
CA ALA A 179 -19.15 0.43 6.93
C ALA A 179 -20.42 1.25 7.17
N ARG A 180 -20.75 2.18 6.26
CA ARG A 180 -21.98 2.98 6.31
C ARG A 180 -23.22 2.09 6.32
N ARG A 181 -23.26 1.09 5.43
CA ARG A 181 -24.38 0.15 5.31
C ARG A 181 -24.55 -0.70 6.58
N LEU A 182 -23.44 -1.16 7.18
CA LEU A 182 -23.47 -1.90 8.44
C LEU A 182 -23.96 -1.04 9.60
N ARG A 183 -23.38 0.15 9.80
CA ARG A 183 -23.81 1.08 10.85
C ARG A 183 -25.29 1.44 10.73
N GLN A 184 -25.80 1.64 9.51
CA GLN A 184 -27.21 1.96 9.28
C GLN A 184 -28.16 0.82 9.71
N LYS A 185 -27.73 -0.45 9.69
CA LYS A 185 -28.60 -1.57 10.09
C LYS A 185 -28.38 -2.05 11.49
N LEU A 186 -27.13 -2.11 11.91
CA LEU A 186 -26.76 -2.66 13.19
C LEU A 186 -26.87 -1.62 14.31
N HIS A 187 -26.81 -0.32 13.97
CA HIS A 187 -26.79 0.78 14.94
C HIS A 187 -25.66 0.64 15.98
N VAL A 188 -24.51 0.08 15.55
CA VAL A 188 -23.29 -0.06 16.36
C VAL A 188 -22.11 0.65 15.70
N PRO A 189 -21.09 1.07 16.48
CA PRO A 189 -19.84 1.57 15.93
C PRO A 189 -19.17 0.58 14.98
N ILE A 190 -18.54 1.09 13.93
CA ILE A 190 -17.83 0.28 12.92
C ILE A 190 -16.39 0.77 12.81
N GLY A 191 -15.44 -0.13 13.07
CA GLY A 191 -14.02 0.08 12.81
C GLY A 191 -13.61 -0.57 11.49
N ILE A 192 -12.94 0.18 10.62
CA ILE A 192 -12.30 -0.37 9.43
C ILE A 192 -10.79 -0.23 9.56
N ILE A 193 -10.08 -1.35 9.49
CA ILE A 193 -8.63 -1.34 9.26
C ILE A 193 -8.46 -1.42 7.74
N GLN A 194 -7.97 -0.35 7.10
CA GLN A 194 -7.73 -0.31 5.65
C GLN A 194 -6.26 -0.61 5.39
N SER A 195 -5.98 -1.73 4.73
CA SER A 195 -4.64 -2.17 4.32
C SER A 195 -4.67 -2.58 2.85
N SER A 196 -4.54 -1.61 1.94
CA SER A 196 -4.77 -1.79 0.50
C SER A 196 -3.78 -0.97 -0.31
N ILE A 197 -3.29 -1.50 -1.44
CA ILE A 197 -2.32 -0.81 -2.32
C ILE A 197 -2.57 -1.13 -3.79
N GLY A 198 -2.65 -0.09 -4.63
CA GLY A 198 -2.85 -0.23 -6.08
C GLY A 198 -1.82 -1.12 -6.80
N GLY A 199 -2.26 -1.86 -7.81
CA GLY A 199 -1.36 -2.60 -8.71
C GLY A 199 -0.75 -3.89 -8.15
N THR A 200 -1.12 -4.32 -6.94
CA THR A 200 -0.45 -5.44 -6.27
C THR A 200 -1.13 -6.80 -6.51
N PRO A 201 -0.36 -7.88 -6.72
CA PRO A 201 -0.89 -9.23 -6.89
C PRO A 201 -1.05 -9.96 -5.54
N ALA A 202 -1.86 -11.04 -5.49
CA ALA A 202 -2.20 -11.74 -4.24
C ALA A 202 -0.98 -12.33 -3.51
N GLU A 203 0.07 -12.72 -4.22
CA GLU A 203 1.29 -13.28 -3.63
C GLU A 203 2.05 -12.26 -2.77
N ALA A 204 1.92 -10.95 -3.03
CA ALA A 204 2.51 -9.93 -2.17
C ALA A 204 1.85 -9.90 -0.77
N TRP A 205 0.58 -10.32 -0.69
CA TRP A 205 -0.26 -10.32 0.51
C TRP A 205 -0.33 -11.68 1.22
N THR A 206 0.44 -12.66 0.76
CA THR A 206 0.48 -14.01 1.36
C THR A 206 1.79 -14.21 2.11
N SER A 207 1.76 -14.86 3.27
CA SER A 207 2.98 -15.14 4.04
C SER A 207 3.94 -16.06 3.27
N LYS A 208 5.25 -15.86 3.48
CA LYS A 208 6.31 -16.74 2.95
C LYS A 208 6.00 -18.23 3.18
N ALA A 209 5.68 -18.61 4.42
CA ALA A 209 5.44 -20.00 4.81
C ALA A 209 4.26 -20.65 4.05
N SER A 210 3.27 -19.84 3.65
CA SER A 210 2.18 -20.34 2.81
C SER A 210 2.58 -20.41 1.34
N LEU A 211 3.23 -19.38 0.80
CA LEU A 211 3.70 -19.37 -0.59
C LEU A 211 4.66 -20.51 -0.92
N GLU A 212 5.52 -20.89 0.02
CA GLU A 212 6.46 -22.01 -0.15
C GLU A 212 5.76 -23.34 -0.47
N LYS A 213 4.50 -23.49 -0.06
CA LYS A 213 3.67 -24.68 -0.35
C LYS A 213 3.27 -24.79 -1.83
N LEU A 214 3.31 -23.68 -2.57
CA LEU A 214 2.99 -23.67 -4.00
C LEU A 214 4.21 -23.97 -4.87
N ASN A 215 5.44 -23.85 -4.34
CA ASN A 215 6.72 -23.93 -5.05
C ASN A 215 6.96 -22.87 -6.14
N ASP A 216 5.91 -22.29 -6.72
CA ASP A 216 5.96 -21.28 -7.79
C ASP A 216 6.79 -20.02 -7.45
N PHE A 217 6.95 -19.70 -6.17
CA PHE A 217 7.55 -18.44 -5.70
C PHE A 217 8.91 -18.61 -5.01
N ASN A 218 9.38 -19.83 -4.79
CA ASN A 218 10.53 -20.11 -3.91
C ASN A 218 11.81 -19.43 -4.41
N SER A 219 12.11 -19.54 -5.72
CA SER A 219 13.30 -18.93 -6.32
C SER A 219 13.29 -17.41 -6.20
N VAL A 220 12.13 -16.80 -6.43
CA VAL A 220 11.92 -15.34 -6.34
C VAL A 220 12.09 -14.86 -4.89
N ILE A 221 11.48 -15.57 -3.93
CA ILE A 221 11.60 -15.25 -2.50
C ILE A 221 13.06 -15.36 -2.04
N SER A 222 13.75 -16.47 -2.34
CA SER A 222 15.16 -16.66 -1.96
C SER A 222 16.09 -15.61 -2.60
N GLY A 223 15.80 -15.21 -3.84
CA GLY A 223 16.50 -14.13 -4.52
C GLY A 223 16.34 -12.80 -3.78
N PHE A 224 15.13 -12.48 -3.32
CA PHE A 224 14.86 -11.27 -2.54
C PHE A 224 15.49 -11.28 -1.15
N GLU A 225 15.56 -12.43 -0.48
CA GLU A 225 16.24 -12.54 0.82
C GLU A 225 17.74 -12.33 0.70
N THR A 226 18.36 -12.92 -0.32
CA THR A 226 19.78 -12.72 -0.63
C THR A 226 20.04 -11.26 -1.00
N PHE A 227 19.14 -10.67 -1.78
CA PHE A 227 19.22 -9.27 -2.15
C PHE A 227 19.07 -8.33 -0.96
N GLN A 228 18.08 -8.55 -0.06
CA GLN A 228 17.97 -7.76 1.16
C GLN A 228 19.21 -7.93 2.06
N ALA A 229 19.74 -9.15 2.21
CA ALA A 229 20.95 -9.36 2.99
C ALA A 229 22.12 -8.53 2.44
N SER A 230 22.22 -8.36 1.11
CA SER A 230 23.22 -7.47 0.49
C SER A 230 22.98 -6.00 0.77
N ILE A 231 21.71 -5.55 0.81
CA ILE A 231 21.33 -4.20 1.24
C ILE A 231 21.73 -4.00 2.70
N ASP A 232 21.32 -4.90 3.58
CA ASP A 232 21.57 -4.80 5.02
C ASP A 232 23.07 -4.79 5.32
N ASP A 233 23.86 -5.67 4.67
CA ASP A 233 25.31 -5.70 4.80
C ASP A 233 25.97 -4.39 4.33
N TRP A 234 25.52 -3.85 3.19
CA TRP A 234 25.99 -2.56 2.67
C TRP A 234 25.72 -1.43 3.67
N PHE A 235 24.47 -1.29 4.11
CA PHE A 235 24.01 -0.16 4.91
C PHE A 235 24.35 -0.25 6.38
N LYS A 236 24.59 -1.45 6.92
CA LYS A 236 25.00 -1.65 8.32
C LYS A 236 26.30 -0.92 8.64
N ASN A 237 27.19 -0.81 7.65
CA ASN A 237 28.52 -0.19 7.80
C ASN A 237 28.55 1.25 7.27
N VAL A 238 27.40 1.84 6.95
CA VAL A 238 27.30 3.25 6.52
C VAL A 238 26.81 4.10 7.71
N PRO A 239 27.52 5.16 8.10
CA PRO A 239 27.08 6.05 9.17
C PRO A 239 25.67 6.60 8.89
N GLN A 240 24.79 6.49 9.88
CA GLN A 240 23.40 6.92 9.77
C GLN A 240 23.16 8.21 10.54
N LEU A 241 22.44 9.14 9.92
CA LEU A 241 22.03 10.40 10.52
C LEU A 241 20.51 10.52 10.47
N LYS A 242 19.94 11.14 11.50
CA LYS A 242 18.51 11.47 11.50
C LYS A 242 18.26 12.61 10.52
N VAL A 243 17.08 12.59 9.89
CA VAL A 243 16.59 13.75 9.13
C VAL A 243 16.39 14.92 10.11
N PRO A 244 17.01 16.08 9.86
CA PRO A 244 16.79 17.27 10.65
C PRO A 244 15.33 17.73 10.69
N GLU A 245 14.90 18.24 11.85
CA GLU A 245 13.54 18.76 12.08
C GLU A 245 13.50 20.29 12.04
N THR A 246 14.64 20.96 12.20
CA THR A 246 14.75 22.42 12.21
C THR A 246 15.77 22.92 11.20
N ASP A 247 15.60 24.16 10.73
CA ASP A 247 16.54 24.80 9.80
C ASP A 247 17.97 24.88 10.37
N GLU A 248 18.11 25.07 11.68
CA GLU A 248 19.43 25.07 12.35
C GLU A 248 20.10 23.69 12.26
N GLN A 249 19.34 22.61 12.50
CA GLN A 249 19.86 21.26 12.34
C GLN A 249 20.20 20.96 10.88
N TRP A 250 19.41 21.46 9.91
CA TRP A 250 19.73 21.35 8.50
C TRP A 250 21.01 22.11 8.12
N ARG A 251 21.24 23.32 8.65
CA ARG A 251 22.50 24.06 8.41
C ARG A 251 23.72 23.32 8.95
N ASN A 252 23.55 22.62 10.07
CA ASN A 252 24.65 21.95 10.77
C ASN A 252 24.84 20.47 10.38
N ILE A 253 24.01 19.91 9.49
CA ILE A 253 24.16 18.52 9.07
C ILE A 253 25.46 18.33 8.28
N SER A 254 26.30 17.41 8.73
CA SER A 254 27.57 17.06 8.09
C SER A 254 27.56 15.60 7.67
N PHE A 255 28.04 15.34 6.45
CA PHE A 255 28.22 14.00 5.91
C PHE A 255 29.71 13.63 5.79
N ASP A 256 30.58 14.33 6.53
CA ASP A 256 32.04 14.30 6.32
C ASP A 256 32.41 14.76 4.89
N ASP A 257 31.82 15.87 4.48
CA ASP A 257 31.77 16.34 3.10
C ASP A 257 32.24 17.79 2.90
N GLN A 258 32.51 18.53 3.98
CA GLN A 258 32.78 19.98 3.94
C GLN A 258 34.05 20.35 3.17
N ALA A 259 35.03 19.44 3.07
CA ALA A 259 36.24 19.68 2.30
C ALA A 259 35.96 19.93 0.80
N ALA A 260 34.81 19.47 0.29
CA ALA A 260 34.37 19.72 -1.08
C ALA A 260 34.06 21.19 -1.39
N ALA A 261 33.97 22.07 -0.41
CA ALA A 261 33.87 23.50 -0.65
C ALA A 261 35.20 24.12 -1.10
N ASN A 262 36.32 23.53 -0.68
CA ASN A 262 37.64 24.15 -0.77
C ASN A 262 38.14 24.30 -2.20
N PHE A 263 38.86 25.39 -2.47
CA PHE A 263 39.45 25.65 -3.78
C PHE A 263 40.43 24.54 -4.22
N GLU A 264 41.32 24.11 -3.32
CA GLU A 264 42.36 23.10 -3.61
C GLU A 264 41.87 21.64 -3.51
N PHE A 265 40.56 21.41 -3.34
CA PHE A 265 40.04 20.06 -3.24
C PHE A 265 40.13 19.31 -4.57
N ASP A 266 40.76 18.14 -4.56
CA ASP A 266 40.88 17.28 -5.74
C ASP A 266 39.57 16.51 -6.01
N ASP A 267 38.86 16.95 -7.04
CA ASP A 267 37.64 16.34 -7.56
C ASP A 267 37.85 15.60 -8.89
N SER A 268 39.10 15.31 -9.26
CA SER A 268 39.44 14.68 -10.54
C SER A 268 38.74 13.33 -10.72
N HIS A 269 38.62 12.56 -9.63
CA HIS A 269 37.95 11.26 -9.55
C HIS A 269 36.42 11.32 -9.49
N TRP A 270 35.83 12.51 -9.39
CA TRP A 270 34.38 12.65 -9.37
C TRP A 270 33.79 12.43 -10.77
N SER A 271 32.61 11.80 -10.78
CA SER A 271 31.74 11.73 -11.96
C SER A 271 31.41 13.13 -12.47
N SER A 272 30.98 13.23 -13.74
CA SER A 272 30.52 14.47 -14.33
C SER A 272 29.00 14.47 -14.49
N ILE A 273 28.38 15.64 -14.38
CA ILE A 273 26.95 15.87 -14.59
C ILE A 273 26.74 17.13 -15.43
N LYS A 274 25.61 17.22 -16.13
CA LYS A 274 25.24 18.43 -16.86
C LYS A 274 24.31 19.31 -16.05
N LEU A 275 24.70 20.56 -15.85
CA LEU A 275 23.85 21.58 -15.25
C LEU A 275 23.56 22.69 -16.27
N PRO A 276 22.35 23.26 -16.31
CA PRO A 276 21.15 22.88 -15.55
C PRO A 276 20.66 21.46 -15.91
N GLY A 277 20.09 20.74 -14.94
CA GLY A 277 19.71 19.33 -15.11
C GLY A 277 19.30 18.64 -13.82
N ARG A 278 18.91 17.36 -13.94
CA ARG A 278 18.58 16.46 -12.83
C ARG A 278 19.86 16.06 -12.10
N ILE A 279 19.83 16.04 -10.77
CA ILE A 279 20.98 15.74 -9.89
C ILE A 279 20.75 14.53 -8.97
N ASP A 280 19.58 13.92 -9.08
CA ASP A 280 18.99 12.90 -8.23
C ASP A 280 18.90 11.53 -8.95
N VAL A 281 19.52 11.37 -10.13
CA VAL A 281 19.47 10.11 -10.88
C VAL A 281 20.78 9.33 -10.74
N LEU A 282 20.71 8.14 -10.15
CA LEU A 282 21.81 7.18 -10.09
C LEU A 282 21.35 5.84 -10.66
N ASN A 283 22.11 5.28 -11.61
CA ASN A 283 21.79 4.01 -12.27
C ASN A 283 20.33 3.95 -12.78
N SER A 284 19.86 5.02 -13.41
CA SER A 284 18.50 5.19 -13.95
C SER A 284 17.37 5.23 -12.91
N HIS A 285 17.69 5.41 -11.63
CA HIS A 285 16.69 5.56 -10.57
C HIS A 285 16.85 6.88 -9.82
N GLU A 286 15.73 7.42 -9.38
CA GLU A 286 15.65 8.61 -8.53
C GLU A 286 16.17 8.27 -7.12
N ILE A 287 16.95 9.18 -6.54
CA ILE A 287 17.55 9.08 -5.21
C ILE A 287 17.45 10.45 -4.54
N ASP A 288 16.73 10.49 -3.42
CA ASP A 288 16.78 11.60 -2.47
C ASP A 288 18.09 11.53 -1.68
N GLY A 289 18.72 12.67 -1.39
CA GLY A 289 20.01 12.68 -0.73
C GLY A 289 20.71 14.02 -0.70
N ALA A 290 22.02 13.96 -0.43
CA ALA A 290 22.89 15.12 -0.47
C ALA A 290 24.00 14.90 -1.49
N VAL A 291 24.20 15.89 -2.35
CA VAL A 291 25.20 15.88 -3.43
C VAL A 291 26.05 17.13 -3.37
N TRP A 292 27.25 17.03 -3.94
CA TRP A 292 28.08 18.16 -4.28
C TRP A 292 28.23 18.26 -5.79
N VAL A 293 28.11 19.48 -6.30
CA VAL A 293 28.52 19.83 -7.66
C VAL A 293 29.62 20.89 -7.63
N ARG A 294 30.65 20.74 -8.47
CA ARG A 294 31.78 21.67 -8.55
C ARG A 294 32.06 22.10 -9.99
N GLY A 295 32.29 23.39 -10.17
CA GLY A 295 32.57 24.03 -11.44
C GLY A 295 33.73 25.03 -11.32
N VAL A 296 34.37 25.33 -12.44
CA VAL A 296 35.49 26.28 -12.51
C VAL A 296 35.12 27.43 -13.45
N PHE A 297 35.48 28.65 -13.05
CA PHE A 297 35.30 29.84 -13.88
C PHE A 297 36.51 30.76 -13.79
N VAL A 298 36.73 31.57 -14.82
CA VAL A 298 37.90 32.45 -14.92
C VAL A 298 37.52 33.90 -14.66
N VAL A 299 38.20 34.53 -13.70
CA VAL A 299 38.03 35.94 -13.36
C VAL A 299 39.24 36.72 -13.84
N ARG A 300 39.00 37.80 -14.60
CA ARG A 300 40.08 38.65 -15.14
C ARG A 300 40.33 39.92 -14.31
N ASP A 301 39.31 40.37 -13.57
CA ASP A 301 39.34 41.61 -12.78
C ASP A 301 38.73 41.34 -11.40
N THR A 302 39.51 41.57 -10.34
CA THR A 302 39.08 41.39 -8.94
C THR A 302 38.89 42.72 -8.21
N SER A 303 38.78 43.84 -8.93
CA SER A 303 38.61 45.17 -8.32
C SER A 303 37.21 45.41 -7.74
N ALA A 304 36.23 44.60 -8.14
CA ALA A 304 34.82 44.76 -7.77
C ALA A 304 34.11 43.42 -7.56
N ASN A 305 32.94 43.49 -6.92
CA ASN A 305 32.08 42.34 -6.66
C ASN A 305 31.47 41.81 -7.95
N TYR A 306 31.20 40.51 -7.97
CA TYR A 306 30.50 39.82 -9.05
C TYR A 306 29.10 39.41 -8.57
N THR A 307 28.22 39.04 -9.50
CA THR A 307 26.87 38.56 -9.17
C THR A 307 26.66 37.18 -9.77
N LEU A 308 26.42 36.18 -8.91
CA LEU A 308 26.00 34.84 -9.31
C LEU A 308 24.48 34.79 -9.45
N LYS A 309 24.02 34.31 -10.60
CA LYS A 309 22.62 34.02 -10.87
C LYS A 309 22.44 32.53 -11.15
N ILE A 310 21.51 31.91 -10.44
CA ILE A 310 21.05 30.55 -10.67
C ILE A 310 19.52 30.58 -10.73
N GLY A 311 18.93 30.00 -11.77
CA GLY A 311 17.48 30.02 -11.97
C GLY A 311 16.70 29.46 -10.78
N PHE A 312 17.01 28.26 -10.30
CA PHE A 312 16.60 27.70 -9.01
C PHE A 312 17.34 26.39 -8.71
N ILE A 313 17.30 25.97 -7.45
CA ILE A 313 17.87 24.69 -6.97
C ILE A 313 16.85 24.05 -6.03
N ASP A 314 16.51 22.80 -6.32
CA ASP A 314 15.64 21.93 -5.53
C ASP A 314 16.48 20.99 -4.65
N ASP A 315 16.27 20.87 -3.34
CA ASP A 315 15.36 21.61 -2.44
C ASP A 315 16.10 22.69 -1.63
N MET A 316 17.28 22.32 -1.12
CA MET A 316 18.14 23.13 -0.26
C MET A 316 19.54 23.19 -0.85
N ASP A 317 20.25 24.30 -0.61
CA ASP A 317 21.58 24.52 -1.17
C ASP A 317 22.50 25.34 -0.26
N ALA A 318 23.79 25.06 -0.36
CA ALA A 318 24.85 25.90 0.20
C ALA A 318 25.93 26.14 -0.87
N ILE A 319 26.01 27.38 -1.32
CA ILE A 319 26.89 27.81 -2.41
C ILE A 319 28.17 28.41 -1.81
N HIS A 320 29.30 27.95 -2.33
CA HIS A 320 30.63 28.36 -1.91
C HIS A 320 31.45 28.84 -3.10
N ILE A 321 32.21 29.92 -2.90
CA ILE A 321 33.24 30.38 -3.82
C ILE A 321 34.59 30.23 -3.13
N ASN A 322 35.49 29.48 -3.73
CA ASN A 322 36.85 29.24 -3.24
C ASN A 322 36.90 28.81 -1.75
N GLY A 323 35.96 27.97 -1.30
CA GLY A 323 35.87 27.49 0.08
C GLY A 323 35.10 28.39 1.06
N LYS A 324 34.58 29.54 0.63
CA LYS A 324 33.80 30.44 1.48
C LYS A 324 32.33 30.43 1.09
N TYR A 325 31.44 30.23 2.06
CA TYR A 325 30.00 30.27 1.87
C TYR A 325 29.56 31.68 1.44
N VAL A 326 28.76 31.77 0.38
CA VAL A 326 28.27 33.05 -0.18
C VAL A 326 26.75 33.14 -0.19
N GLY A 327 26.03 32.03 -0.02
CA GLY A 327 24.58 32.02 0.07
C GLY A 327 23.96 30.65 -0.20
N GLY A 328 22.64 30.62 -0.28
CA GLY A 328 21.84 29.41 -0.47
C GLY A 328 20.68 29.35 0.53
N PHE A 329 19.77 28.40 0.33
CA PHE A 329 18.58 28.25 1.15
C PHE A 329 18.56 26.93 1.91
N VAL A 330 17.93 26.97 3.07
CA VAL A 330 17.75 25.83 3.95
C VAL A 330 16.30 25.77 4.40
N GLY A 331 15.79 24.57 4.63
CA GLY A 331 14.38 24.36 4.95
C GLY A 331 13.51 24.29 3.70
N ARG A 332 12.19 24.24 3.90
CA ARG A 332 11.21 23.98 2.84
C ARG A 332 10.75 25.27 2.15
N GLY A 333 10.34 25.15 0.89
CA GLY A 333 9.65 26.22 0.15
C GLY A 333 10.55 27.09 -0.75
N TYR A 334 11.83 26.74 -0.89
CA TYR A 334 12.79 27.49 -1.71
C TYR A 334 13.17 26.80 -3.03
N ALA A 335 12.59 25.63 -3.28
CA ALA A 335 12.77 24.79 -4.48
C ALA A 335 12.73 25.57 -5.79
N SER A 336 11.78 26.50 -5.95
CA SER A 336 11.62 27.30 -7.17
C SER A 336 12.14 28.74 -7.06
N THR A 337 12.92 29.05 -6.03
CA THR A 337 13.41 30.43 -5.79
C THR A 337 14.70 30.69 -6.58
N PRO A 338 14.80 31.78 -7.34
CA PRO A 338 16.07 32.16 -7.96
C PRO A 338 17.14 32.53 -6.94
N ARG A 339 18.39 32.13 -7.22
CA ARG A 339 19.56 32.59 -6.45
C ARG A 339 20.15 33.79 -7.18
N ASN A 340 20.27 34.91 -6.48
CA ASN A 340 20.94 36.12 -6.96
C ASN A 340 21.89 36.60 -5.86
N ILE A 341 23.16 36.21 -5.94
CA ILE A 341 24.13 36.31 -4.85
C ILE A 341 25.27 37.23 -5.26
N ILE A 342 25.58 38.22 -4.44
CA ILE A 342 26.79 39.04 -4.59
C ILE A 342 27.98 38.21 -4.13
N ILE A 343 28.96 38.02 -5.00
CA ILE A 343 30.26 37.44 -4.67
C ILE A 343 31.20 38.60 -4.31
N PRO A 344 31.63 38.73 -3.04
CA PRO A 344 32.57 39.74 -2.63
C PRO A 344 33.91 39.58 -3.35
N LYS A 345 34.50 40.68 -3.80
CA LYS A 345 35.77 40.69 -4.52
C LYS A 345 36.92 40.05 -3.73
N GLU A 346 36.85 40.09 -2.40
CA GLU A 346 37.84 39.52 -1.48
C GLU A 346 37.89 38.00 -1.55
N LEU A 347 36.84 37.36 -2.09
CA LEU A 347 36.79 35.91 -2.30
C LEU A 347 37.34 35.51 -3.67
N LEU A 348 37.52 36.44 -4.59
CA LEU A 348 37.90 36.17 -5.98
C LEU A 348 39.42 36.17 -6.15
N LYS A 349 39.90 35.23 -6.96
CA LYS A 349 41.28 35.16 -7.42
C LYS A 349 41.35 35.59 -8.89
N GLN A 350 42.40 36.29 -9.29
CA GLN A 350 42.66 36.47 -10.72
C GLN A 350 43.03 35.11 -11.33
N GLY A 351 42.38 34.73 -12.43
CA GLY A 351 42.48 33.39 -13.03
C GLY A 351 41.35 32.47 -12.58
N ASN A 352 41.68 31.19 -12.34
CA ASN A 352 40.69 30.16 -12.02
C ASN A 352 40.10 30.37 -10.61
N ASN A 353 38.78 30.20 -10.52
CA ASN A 353 38.00 30.19 -9.30
C ASN A 353 37.11 28.95 -9.30
N VAL A 354 36.80 28.44 -8.12
CA VAL A 354 35.91 27.29 -7.93
C VAL A 354 34.59 27.76 -7.35
N ILE A 355 33.51 27.32 -7.97
CA ILE A 355 32.17 27.33 -7.39
C ILE A 355 31.82 25.90 -6.97
N ALA A 356 31.45 25.74 -5.70
CA ALA A 356 31.04 24.46 -5.14
C ALA A 356 29.65 24.62 -4.51
N ILE A 357 28.71 23.79 -4.94
CA ILE A 357 27.33 23.83 -4.47
C ILE A 357 27.02 22.50 -3.82
N ARG A 358 26.68 22.54 -2.54
CA ARG A 358 26.08 21.42 -1.83
C ARG A 358 24.58 21.50 -2.00
N ILE A 359 23.95 20.42 -2.44
CA ILE A 359 22.50 20.37 -2.67
C ILE A 359 21.94 19.22 -1.85
N ILE A 360 20.83 19.44 -1.16
CA ILE A 360 20.11 18.42 -0.41
C ILE A 360 18.69 18.36 -0.94
N ASP A 361 18.33 17.20 -1.47
CA ASP A 361 17.01 16.82 -1.94
C ASP A 361 16.43 15.77 -0.97
N ILE A 362 15.19 15.95 -0.54
CA ILE A 362 14.53 15.11 0.44
C ILE A 362 13.20 14.53 -0.06
N GLY A 363 12.89 14.73 -1.34
CA GLY A 363 11.73 14.17 -2.00
C GLY A 363 11.25 15.05 -3.15
N GLY A 364 10.82 14.41 -4.24
CA GLY A 364 10.48 15.12 -5.47
C GLY A 364 11.57 14.91 -6.50
N GLN A 365 11.65 15.76 -7.51
CA GLN A 365 12.69 15.66 -8.53
C GLN A 365 13.82 16.64 -8.24
N GLY A 366 14.91 16.17 -7.62
CA GLY A 366 16.10 16.98 -7.37
C GLY A 366 16.70 17.53 -8.67
N LEU A 367 16.70 18.86 -8.80
CA LEU A 367 17.06 19.53 -10.03
C LEU A 367 17.69 20.91 -9.82
N VAL A 368 18.60 21.28 -10.73
CA VAL A 368 19.08 22.66 -10.90
C VAL A 368 18.48 23.19 -12.19
N GLY A 369 17.66 24.25 -12.11
CA GLY A 369 16.87 24.76 -13.23
C GLY A 369 17.20 26.20 -13.59
N GLY A 370 16.93 26.56 -14.85
CA GLY A 370 17.19 27.89 -15.41
C GLY A 370 18.68 28.22 -15.56
N ASP A 371 19.00 29.46 -15.98
CA ASP A 371 20.38 29.84 -16.29
C ASP A 371 21.30 29.83 -15.06
N ILE A 372 22.56 29.44 -15.28
CA ILE A 372 23.63 29.49 -14.28
C ILE A 372 24.72 30.39 -14.84
N ALA A 373 24.89 31.59 -14.28
CA ALA A 373 25.82 32.57 -14.81
C ALA A 373 26.40 33.48 -13.74
N ILE A 374 27.60 33.98 -13.98
CA ILE A 374 28.26 34.99 -13.16
C ILE A 374 28.42 36.26 -14.00
N SER A 375 27.93 37.40 -13.51
CA SER A 375 28.13 38.71 -14.13
C SER A 375 29.16 39.55 -13.37
N ASP A 376 30.03 40.23 -14.11
CA ASP A 376 30.96 41.22 -13.58
C ASP A 376 30.29 42.61 -13.43
N ASN A 377 31.02 43.57 -12.86
CA ASN A 377 30.55 44.94 -12.65
C ASN A 377 30.58 45.82 -13.90
N LYS A 378 31.04 45.29 -15.04
CA LYS A 378 31.15 45.97 -16.35
C LYS A 378 30.16 45.41 -17.38
N GLY A 379 29.27 44.49 -16.96
CA GLY A 379 28.26 43.87 -17.81
C GLY A 379 28.72 42.61 -18.55
N GLY A 380 29.95 42.15 -18.34
CA GLY A 380 30.42 40.85 -18.82
C GLY A 380 29.72 39.71 -18.09
N THR A 381 29.40 38.63 -18.81
CA THR A 381 28.73 37.45 -18.26
C THR A 381 29.51 36.18 -18.60
N ILE A 382 29.74 35.34 -17.59
CA ILE A 382 30.33 34.01 -17.69
C ILE A 382 29.20 33.00 -17.54
N ASN A 383 28.89 32.28 -18.62
CA ASN A 383 27.92 31.18 -18.58
C ASN A 383 28.58 29.96 -17.94
N LEU A 384 27.91 29.36 -16.95
CA LEU A 384 28.36 28.16 -16.24
C LEU A 384 27.55 26.91 -16.59
N ALA A 385 26.64 26.98 -17.56
CA ALA A 385 25.96 25.79 -18.08
C ALA A 385 26.96 24.84 -18.77
N GLY A 386 26.81 23.54 -18.54
CA GLY A 386 27.68 22.51 -19.12
C GLY A 386 28.05 21.43 -18.11
N ASP A 387 29.26 20.91 -18.25
CA ASP A 387 29.76 19.79 -17.44
C ASP A 387 30.31 20.28 -16.09
N TRP A 388 29.81 19.68 -15.01
CA TRP A 388 30.21 19.90 -13.63
C TRP A 388 30.69 18.61 -13.01
N LYS A 389 31.62 18.67 -12.06
CA LYS A 389 31.95 17.52 -11.21
C LYS A 389 30.79 17.26 -10.26
N PHE A 390 30.48 15.99 -10.02
CA PHE A 390 29.34 15.53 -9.24
C PHE A 390 29.73 14.41 -8.26
N ARG A 391 29.24 14.51 -7.03
CA ARG A 391 29.44 13.51 -5.99
C ARG A 391 28.22 13.37 -5.09
N LEU A 392 27.66 12.16 -5.03
CA LEU A 392 26.72 11.78 -3.98
C LEU A 392 27.48 11.57 -2.66
N VAL A 393 27.10 12.30 -1.62
CA VAL A 393 27.75 12.26 -0.30
C VAL A 393 26.86 11.70 0.80
N ALA A 394 25.55 11.68 0.60
CA ALA A 394 24.61 10.92 1.41
C ALA A 394 23.35 10.60 0.62
N GLU A 395 22.61 9.58 1.03
CA GLU A 395 21.29 9.27 0.49
C GLU A 395 20.25 9.11 1.60
N LEU A 396 19.00 9.45 1.29
CA LEU A 396 17.87 9.38 2.18
C LEU A 396 17.07 8.10 1.90
N LEU A 397 17.05 7.17 2.84
CA LEU A 397 16.28 5.93 2.74
C LEU A 397 15.55 5.68 4.06
N ASN A 398 14.26 5.34 3.99
CA ASN A 398 13.41 5.01 5.15
C ASN A 398 13.50 6.05 6.29
N GLY A 399 13.57 7.35 5.95
CA GLY A 399 13.62 8.45 6.91
C GLY A 399 14.96 8.62 7.62
N ARG A 400 16.07 8.13 7.04
CA ARG A 400 17.43 8.30 7.55
C ARG A 400 18.40 8.63 6.42
N PHE A 401 19.37 9.49 6.72
CA PHE A 401 20.50 9.71 5.83
C PHE A 401 21.57 8.64 6.06
N TYR A 402 22.09 8.09 4.98
CA TYR A 402 23.23 7.18 4.94
C TYR A 402 24.42 7.95 4.37
N SER A 403 25.38 8.29 5.23
CA SER A 403 26.50 9.18 4.93
C SER A 403 27.64 8.43 4.26
N TYR A 404 27.93 8.79 3.01
CA TYR A 404 29.04 8.26 2.23
C TYR A 404 30.31 9.10 2.34
N GLY A 405 30.16 10.40 2.63
CA GLY A 405 31.26 11.35 2.60
C GLY A 405 31.95 11.40 1.24
N LEU A 406 33.16 11.96 1.23
CA LEU A 406 33.88 12.17 -0.03
C LEU A 406 34.61 10.93 -0.54
N GLN A 407 34.87 9.94 0.33
CA GLN A 407 35.82 8.85 0.04
C GLN A 407 35.19 7.47 -0.21
N LYS A 408 33.95 7.22 0.26
CA LYS A 408 33.36 5.88 0.11
C LYS A 408 33.13 5.55 -1.36
N ASP A 409 33.68 4.45 -1.85
CA ASP A 409 33.33 3.93 -3.17
C ASP A 409 31.86 3.45 -3.16
N ILE A 410 31.02 4.04 -4.01
CA ILE A 410 29.60 3.70 -4.16
C ILE A 410 29.30 2.89 -5.43
N SER A 411 30.33 2.49 -6.19
CA SER A 411 30.17 1.67 -7.40
C SER A 411 29.54 0.30 -7.12
N ARG A 412 29.72 -0.22 -5.89
CA ARG A 412 29.15 -1.49 -5.41
C ARG A 412 27.85 -1.33 -4.62
N ARG A 413 27.27 -0.12 -4.58
CA ARG A 413 26.00 0.12 -3.89
C ARG A 413 24.91 -0.77 -4.49
N PRO A 414 24.23 -1.62 -3.71
CA PRO A 414 23.14 -2.45 -4.21
C PRO A 414 21.96 -1.58 -4.67
N ASP A 415 21.26 -2.04 -5.71
CA ASP A 415 20.10 -1.34 -6.27
C ASP A 415 18.84 -1.57 -5.43
N VAL A 416 18.64 -0.72 -4.42
CA VAL A 416 17.53 -0.79 -3.47
C VAL A 416 16.13 -0.85 -4.10
N ASN A 417 15.99 -0.51 -5.39
CA ASN A 417 14.73 -0.48 -6.11
C ASN A 417 14.31 -1.83 -6.71
N LYS A 418 15.12 -2.89 -6.58
CA LYS A 418 14.73 -4.24 -7.04
C LYS A 418 13.55 -4.84 -6.26
N LEU A 419 13.29 -4.38 -5.05
CA LEU A 419 12.13 -4.78 -4.24
C LEU A 419 11.00 -3.77 -4.46
N ASN A 420 9.79 -4.28 -4.70
CA ASN A 420 8.61 -3.44 -4.86
C ASN A 420 7.36 -4.10 -4.28
N SER A 421 6.23 -3.39 -4.34
CA SER A 421 4.94 -3.85 -3.81
C SER A 421 4.37 -5.10 -4.50
N ASN A 422 4.92 -5.50 -5.64
CA ASN A 422 4.50 -6.72 -6.34
C ASN A 422 5.36 -7.93 -5.96
N SER A 423 6.48 -7.73 -5.28
CA SER A 423 7.33 -8.81 -4.77
C SER A 423 6.54 -9.67 -3.78
N PRO A 424 6.56 -11.01 -3.90
CA PRO A 424 5.84 -11.90 -2.99
C PRO A 424 6.20 -11.66 -1.53
N THR A 425 5.27 -11.94 -0.61
CA THR A 425 5.35 -11.74 0.85
C THR A 425 5.56 -10.31 1.37
N THR A 426 5.97 -9.36 0.52
CA THR A 426 6.48 -8.06 1.03
C THR A 426 5.42 -7.19 1.70
N LEU A 427 4.19 -7.18 1.17
CA LEU A 427 3.06 -6.43 1.73
C LEU A 427 2.44 -7.15 2.91
N PHE A 428 2.38 -8.49 2.88
CA PHE A 428 1.98 -9.28 4.05
C PHE A 428 2.84 -8.89 5.26
N ASN A 429 4.15 -8.92 5.08
CA ASN A 429 5.12 -8.63 6.12
C ASN A 429 5.00 -7.21 6.67
N ALA A 430 4.82 -6.21 5.81
CA ALA A 430 4.83 -4.81 6.22
C ALA A 430 3.45 -4.25 6.61
N MET A 431 2.37 -4.77 6.04
CA MET A 431 1.04 -4.17 6.14
C MET A 431 -0.03 -5.08 6.75
N ILE A 432 0.23 -6.39 6.87
CA ILE A 432 -0.70 -7.37 7.48
C ILE A 432 -0.16 -7.94 8.78
N ASN A 433 1.10 -8.38 8.81
CA ASN A 433 1.73 -8.94 10.01
C ASN A 433 1.67 -8.02 11.24
N PRO A 434 1.90 -6.70 11.13
CA PRO A 434 1.79 -5.79 12.27
C PRO A 434 0.37 -5.66 12.85
N LEU A 435 -0.64 -6.07 12.08
CA LEU A 435 -2.04 -6.08 12.51
C LEU A 435 -2.38 -7.33 13.31
N ILE A 436 -1.57 -8.38 13.22
CA ILE A 436 -1.83 -9.64 13.90
C ILE A 436 -1.35 -9.51 15.35
N PRO A 437 -2.20 -9.80 16.37
CA PRO A 437 -3.49 -10.48 16.30
C PRO A 437 -4.67 -9.58 16.72
N TYR A 438 -4.78 -8.37 16.15
CA TYR A 438 -5.91 -7.47 16.41
C TYR A 438 -7.22 -8.22 16.20
N THR A 439 -8.13 -8.10 17.16
CA THR A 439 -9.37 -8.86 17.12
C THR A 439 -10.33 -8.21 16.14
N ILE A 440 -10.57 -8.89 15.02
CA ILE A 440 -11.50 -8.48 13.95
C ILE A 440 -12.65 -9.49 13.82
N LYS A 441 -13.77 -9.03 13.27
CA LYS A 441 -14.93 -9.83 12.92
C LYS A 441 -14.70 -10.61 11.62
N GLY A 442 -14.06 -10.00 10.63
CA GLY A 442 -13.85 -10.59 9.31
C GLY A 442 -13.07 -9.69 8.35
N VAL A 443 -13.00 -10.13 7.10
CA VAL A 443 -12.22 -9.49 6.03
C VAL A 443 -13.11 -9.19 4.83
N ILE A 444 -12.95 -7.99 4.25
CA ILE A 444 -13.41 -7.66 2.91
C ILE A 444 -12.21 -7.47 1.97
N TRP A 445 -12.30 -8.04 0.76
CA TRP A 445 -11.17 -8.12 -0.16
C TRP A 445 -11.56 -7.74 -1.60
N TYR A 446 -10.81 -6.84 -2.22
CA TYR A 446 -11.01 -6.50 -3.63
C TYR A 446 -9.68 -6.46 -4.38
N GLN A 447 -9.37 -7.58 -5.04
CA GLN A 447 -8.15 -7.76 -5.80
C GLN A 447 -8.31 -8.85 -6.85
N GLY A 448 -7.53 -8.75 -7.91
CA GLY A 448 -7.34 -9.79 -8.90
C GLY A 448 -6.76 -9.26 -10.19
N GLU A 449 -6.94 -7.97 -10.49
CA GLU A 449 -6.57 -7.37 -11.77
C GLU A 449 -5.06 -7.54 -12.06
N SER A 450 -4.19 -7.46 -11.05
CA SER A 450 -2.74 -7.71 -11.20
C SER A 450 -2.34 -9.19 -11.34
N ASN A 451 -3.29 -10.11 -11.24
CA ASN A 451 -3.10 -11.54 -11.51
C ASN A 451 -3.77 -11.97 -12.82
N VAL A 452 -4.42 -11.07 -13.58
CA VAL A 452 -4.95 -11.39 -14.91
C VAL A 452 -3.84 -11.93 -15.81
N GLY A 453 -4.14 -12.98 -16.57
CA GLY A 453 -3.16 -13.79 -17.31
C GLY A 453 -2.62 -14.99 -16.53
N ARG A 454 -2.79 -15.05 -15.20
CA ARG A 454 -2.27 -16.13 -14.32
C ARG A 454 -3.36 -16.90 -13.58
N ALA A 455 -4.51 -17.12 -14.22
CA ALA A 455 -5.70 -17.69 -13.58
C ALA A 455 -5.47 -19.06 -12.91
N GLU A 456 -4.70 -19.97 -13.53
CA GLU A 456 -4.42 -21.29 -12.94
C GLU A 456 -3.57 -21.20 -11.66
N GLN A 457 -2.60 -20.30 -11.63
CA GLN A 457 -1.83 -20.00 -10.41
C GLN A 457 -2.74 -19.36 -9.36
N TYR A 458 -3.56 -18.37 -9.77
CA TYR A 458 -4.47 -17.66 -8.88
C TYR A 458 -5.51 -18.57 -8.22
N LYS A 459 -6.01 -19.57 -8.96
CA LYS A 459 -6.96 -20.59 -8.48
C LYS A 459 -6.41 -21.40 -7.30
N LYS A 460 -5.08 -21.53 -7.18
CA LYS A 460 -4.41 -22.15 -6.02
C LYS A 460 -4.05 -21.10 -4.96
N LEU A 461 -3.49 -19.98 -5.40
CA LEU A 461 -2.95 -18.91 -4.57
C LEU A 461 -4.02 -18.21 -3.71
N PHE A 462 -5.15 -17.82 -4.29
CA PHE A 462 -6.13 -17.02 -3.56
C PHE A 462 -6.82 -17.81 -2.43
N PRO A 463 -7.29 -19.06 -2.62
CA PRO A 463 -7.76 -19.89 -1.51
C PRO A 463 -6.69 -20.11 -0.43
N LEU A 464 -5.42 -20.30 -0.83
CA LEU A 464 -4.31 -20.46 0.09
C LEU A 464 -4.08 -19.19 0.92
N MET A 465 -4.16 -18.00 0.33
CA MET A 465 -4.04 -16.72 1.05
C MET A 465 -5.15 -16.54 2.09
N ILE A 466 -6.40 -16.93 1.76
CA ILE A 466 -7.53 -16.88 2.69
C ILE A 466 -7.25 -17.79 3.91
N GLU A 467 -6.82 -19.03 3.68
CA GLU A 467 -6.49 -19.96 4.76
C GLU A 467 -5.25 -19.51 5.54
N ASP A 468 -4.24 -18.94 4.88
CA ASP A 468 -3.08 -18.34 5.53
C ASP A 468 -3.54 -17.30 6.56
N TRP A 469 -4.34 -16.30 6.15
CA TRP A 469 -4.81 -15.26 7.08
C TRP A 469 -5.66 -15.85 8.22
N ARG A 470 -6.48 -16.87 7.95
CA ARG A 470 -7.21 -17.58 9.01
C ARG A 470 -6.27 -18.24 10.02
N THR A 471 -5.19 -18.86 9.54
CA THR A 471 -4.14 -19.44 10.37
C THR A 471 -3.43 -18.36 11.19
N GLN A 472 -3.03 -17.26 10.58
CA GLN A 472 -2.31 -16.16 11.25
C GLN A 472 -3.14 -15.52 12.38
N TRP A 473 -4.45 -15.35 12.17
CA TRP A 473 -5.37 -14.88 13.21
C TRP A 473 -5.82 -15.96 14.19
N GLY A 474 -5.54 -17.24 13.91
CA GLY A 474 -6.03 -18.38 14.68
C GLY A 474 -7.56 -18.46 14.72
N LYS A 475 -8.25 -17.99 13.66
CA LYS A 475 -9.72 -17.93 13.58
C LYS A 475 -10.19 -18.19 12.16
N GLN A 476 -11.28 -18.94 12.02
CA GLN A 476 -12.02 -19.09 10.76
C GLN A 476 -12.83 -17.81 10.48
N LEU A 477 -12.12 -16.75 10.07
CA LEU A 477 -12.70 -15.44 9.73
C LEU A 477 -13.60 -15.56 8.49
N PRO A 478 -14.76 -14.89 8.48
CA PRO A 478 -15.52 -14.68 7.26
C PRO A 478 -14.73 -13.80 6.30
N PHE A 479 -14.73 -14.19 5.02
CA PHE A 479 -13.95 -13.56 3.97
C PHE A 479 -14.85 -13.25 2.78
N TYR A 480 -15.20 -11.97 2.60
CA TYR A 480 -16.07 -11.55 1.50
C TYR A 480 -15.26 -10.77 0.47
N TYR A 481 -15.30 -11.21 -0.77
CA TYR A 481 -14.48 -10.63 -1.82
C TYR A 481 -15.28 -10.25 -3.05
N VAL A 482 -14.66 -9.51 -3.95
CA VAL A 482 -15.30 -8.99 -5.15
C VAL A 482 -14.67 -9.64 -6.38
N GLN A 483 -15.49 -10.23 -7.23
CA GLN A 483 -15.08 -10.68 -8.55
C GLN A 483 -14.67 -9.47 -9.39
N ILE A 484 -13.52 -9.53 -10.07
CA ILE A 484 -13.00 -8.37 -10.81
C ILE A 484 -14.01 -7.90 -11.86
N ALA A 485 -14.06 -6.58 -12.06
CA ALA A 485 -15.03 -5.98 -12.97
C ALA A 485 -14.67 -6.23 -14.45
N PRO A 486 -15.68 -6.20 -15.35
CA PRO A 486 -15.42 -6.10 -16.78
C PRO A 486 -14.55 -4.89 -17.12
N PHE A 487 -13.43 -5.14 -17.79
CA PHE A 487 -12.47 -4.13 -18.22
C PHE A 487 -11.73 -4.65 -19.45
N LEU A 488 -11.51 -3.80 -20.44
CA LEU A 488 -10.75 -4.16 -21.64
C LEU A 488 -9.26 -3.96 -21.40
N TYR A 489 -8.53 -5.06 -21.17
CA TYR A 489 -7.11 -5.00 -20.87
C TYR A 489 -6.30 -4.62 -22.12
N PRO A 490 -5.44 -3.58 -22.06
CA PRO A 490 -4.67 -3.14 -23.21
C PRO A 490 -3.43 -4.01 -23.47
N ALA A 491 -2.91 -4.68 -22.43
CA ALA A 491 -1.69 -5.49 -22.53
C ALA A 491 -1.97 -6.84 -23.21
N ALA A 492 -1.08 -7.23 -24.14
CA ALA A 492 -1.28 -8.41 -25.00
C ALA A 492 -1.36 -9.73 -24.21
N ASP A 493 -0.59 -9.85 -23.13
CA ASP A 493 -0.55 -10.99 -22.22
C ASP A 493 -1.78 -11.08 -21.29
N GLN A 494 -2.53 -9.99 -21.16
CA GLN A 494 -3.74 -9.91 -20.33
C GLN A 494 -5.04 -9.93 -21.15
N LYS A 495 -4.95 -9.67 -22.45
CA LYS A 495 -6.10 -9.61 -23.35
C LYS A 495 -6.85 -10.95 -23.38
N GLU A 496 -8.17 -10.86 -23.18
CA GLU A 496 -9.09 -11.99 -23.09
C GLU A 496 -8.66 -13.02 -22.03
N GLN A 497 -8.17 -12.55 -20.87
CA GLN A 497 -7.78 -13.41 -19.74
C GLN A 497 -8.61 -13.18 -18.48
N SER A 498 -9.35 -12.06 -18.36
CA SER A 498 -10.01 -11.71 -17.10
C SER A 498 -11.16 -12.64 -16.73
N GLN A 499 -11.86 -13.22 -17.71
CA GLN A 499 -12.90 -14.23 -17.50
C GLN A 499 -12.38 -15.49 -16.81
N LYS A 500 -11.14 -15.92 -17.13
CA LYS A 500 -10.50 -17.07 -16.47
C LYS A 500 -10.19 -16.73 -15.01
N LEU A 501 -9.74 -15.50 -14.75
CA LEU A 501 -9.49 -15.04 -13.39
C LEU A 501 -10.80 -14.90 -12.59
N ARG A 502 -11.86 -14.35 -13.20
CA ARG A 502 -13.20 -14.27 -12.58
C ARG A 502 -13.71 -15.65 -12.18
N ASP A 503 -13.49 -16.65 -13.03
CA ASP A 503 -13.80 -18.03 -12.72
C ASP A 503 -12.90 -18.61 -11.61
N ALA A 504 -11.59 -18.31 -11.61
CA ALA A 504 -10.68 -18.66 -10.52
C ALA A 504 -11.11 -18.04 -9.16
N GLN A 505 -11.65 -16.82 -9.16
CA GLN A 505 -12.25 -16.21 -7.97
C GLN A 505 -13.49 -16.99 -7.52
N ARG A 506 -14.34 -17.46 -8.43
CA ARG A 506 -15.50 -18.32 -8.11
C ARG A 506 -15.06 -19.61 -7.40
N TYR A 507 -13.92 -20.19 -7.76
CA TYR A 507 -13.40 -21.40 -7.10
C TYR A 507 -13.09 -21.20 -5.61
N ALA A 508 -12.77 -19.99 -5.15
CA ALA A 508 -12.55 -19.72 -3.74
C ALA A 508 -13.83 -19.87 -2.89
N LEU A 509 -15.03 -19.89 -3.50
CA LEU A 509 -16.29 -20.18 -2.81
C LEU A 509 -16.38 -21.60 -2.24
N LYS A 510 -15.48 -22.52 -2.64
CA LYS A 510 -15.37 -23.84 -2.02
C LYS A 510 -14.95 -23.77 -0.55
N LEU A 511 -14.28 -22.68 -0.15
CA LEU A 511 -13.91 -22.48 1.24
C LEU A 511 -15.14 -22.05 2.06
N PRO A 512 -15.34 -22.61 3.27
CA PRO A 512 -16.43 -22.20 4.15
C PRO A 512 -16.29 -20.73 4.55
N LYS A 513 -17.40 -20.10 4.95
CA LYS A 513 -17.46 -18.68 5.36
C LYS A 513 -16.84 -17.71 4.34
N THR A 514 -17.03 -18.00 3.06
CA THR A 514 -16.69 -17.07 1.97
C THR A 514 -17.95 -16.54 1.30
N GLY A 515 -17.81 -15.42 0.61
CA GLY A 515 -18.87 -14.82 -0.20
C GLY A 515 -18.25 -13.97 -1.30
N MET A 516 -18.82 -14.01 -2.49
CA MET A 516 -18.29 -13.32 -3.66
C MET A 516 -19.34 -12.36 -4.23
N VAL A 517 -18.97 -11.09 -4.30
CA VAL A 517 -19.75 -10.07 -5.00
C VAL A 517 -19.42 -10.13 -6.49
N THR A 518 -20.44 -10.32 -7.32
CA THR A 518 -20.31 -10.23 -8.78
C THR A 518 -20.52 -8.78 -9.23
N THR A 519 -19.77 -8.33 -10.24
CA THR A 519 -19.72 -6.94 -10.72
C THR A 519 -20.01 -6.79 -12.22
N LEU A 520 -20.44 -7.87 -12.89
CA LEU A 520 -20.72 -7.91 -14.34
C LEU A 520 -21.82 -6.93 -14.81
N ASP A 521 -22.62 -6.39 -13.89
CA ASP A 521 -23.68 -5.41 -14.15
C ASP A 521 -23.28 -3.96 -13.81
N ILE A 522 -22.19 -3.77 -13.08
CA ILE A 522 -21.71 -2.47 -12.58
C ILE A 522 -20.23 -2.22 -12.92
N GLY A 523 -19.75 -2.82 -14.01
CA GLY A 523 -18.44 -2.58 -14.60
C GLY A 523 -18.40 -1.30 -15.45
N TYR A 524 -17.20 -0.92 -15.90
CA TYR A 524 -17.02 0.18 -16.85
C TYR A 524 -15.83 -0.10 -17.75
N LEU A 525 -16.08 -0.46 -19.02
CA LEU A 525 -15.07 -1.07 -19.88
C LEU A 525 -13.81 -0.23 -20.13
N LYS A 526 -13.88 1.09 -19.93
CA LYS A 526 -12.77 2.03 -20.15
C LYS A 526 -11.85 2.19 -18.93
N THR A 527 -12.26 1.73 -17.75
CA THR A 527 -11.39 1.73 -16.56
C THR A 527 -11.54 0.46 -15.73
N ALA A 528 -10.41 -0.01 -15.18
CA ALA A 528 -10.40 -1.08 -14.19
C ALA A 528 -11.04 -0.64 -12.85
N HIS A 529 -11.36 0.65 -12.66
CA HIS A 529 -11.95 1.21 -11.44
C HIS A 529 -13.38 1.76 -11.66
N PRO A 530 -14.40 0.89 -11.84
CA PRO A 530 -15.77 1.36 -12.05
C PRO A 530 -16.27 2.28 -10.92
N PRO A 531 -17.06 3.32 -11.23
CA PRO A 531 -17.47 4.35 -10.27
C PRO A 531 -18.51 3.86 -9.24
N TYR A 532 -19.15 2.71 -9.48
CA TYR A 532 -20.28 2.19 -8.68
C TYR A 532 -19.84 1.51 -7.36
N LYS A 533 -18.88 2.09 -6.64
CA LYS A 533 -18.36 1.53 -5.37
C LYS A 533 -19.40 1.46 -4.25
N GLN A 534 -20.45 2.27 -4.34
CA GLN A 534 -21.61 2.20 -3.46
C GLN A 534 -22.28 0.82 -3.48
N GLU A 535 -22.53 0.30 -4.67
CA GLU A 535 -23.17 -1.01 -4.84
C GLU A 535 -22.24 -2.14 -4.43
N VAL A 536 -20.93 -2.02 -4.69
CA VAL A 536 -19.93 -3.01 -4.22
C VAL A 536 -19.92 -3.08 -2.69
N GLY A 537 -19.77 -1.95 -1.99
CA GLY A 537 -19.77 -1.90 -0.53
C GLY A 537 -21.08 -2.41 0.08
N LYS A 538 -22.22 -2.06 -0.53
CA LYS A 538 -23.54 -2.56 -0.14
C LYS A 538 -23.67 -4.07 -0.29
N ARG A 539 -23.22 -4.65 -1.41
CA ARG A 539 -23.26 -6.11 -1.65
C ARG A 539 -22.37 -6.87 -0.65
N LEU A 540 -21.16 -6.36 -0.38
CA LEU A 540 -20.28 -6.91 0.67
C LEU A 540 -20.94 -6.85 2.05
N ALA A 541 -21.60 -5.73 2.39
CA ALA A 541 -22.30 -5.58 3.67
C ALA A 541 -23.50 -6.52 3.76
N THR A 542 -24.21 -6.79 2.66
CA THR A 542 -25.30 -7.77 2.62
C THR A 542 -24.82 -9.18 2.96
N PHE A 543 -23.63 -9.61 2.48
CA PHE A 543 -23.03 -10.87 2.91
C PHE A 543 -22.79 -10.91 4.42
N ALA A 544 -22.20 -9.85 4.98
CA ALA A 544 -21.94 -9.77 6.42
C ALA A 544 -23.24 -9.77 7.25
N LEU A 545 -24.22 -8.94 6.88
CA LEU A 545 -25.54 -8.89 7.53
C LEU A 545 -26.21 -10.27 7.56
N LYS A 546 -26.25 -10.94 6.40
CA LYS A 546 -26.87 -12.26 6.27
C LYS A 546 -26.19 -13.32 7.12
N ASN A 547 -24.86 -13.41 7.01
CA ASN A 547 -24.10 -14.56 7.51
C ASN A 547 -23.63 -14.38 8.96
N GLU A 548 -23.38 -13.14 9.39
CA GLU A 548 -22.74 -12.85 10.67
C GLU A 548 -23.64 -12.15 11.69
N TYR A 549 -24.75 -11.57 11.22
CA TYR A 549 -25.65 -10.73 12.04
C TYR A 549 -27.12 -11.18 12.00
N GLY A 550 -27.41 -12.37 11.45
CA GLY A 550 -28.72 -13.01 11.57
C GLY A 550 -29.80 -12.53 10.59
N GLU A 551 -29.45 -11.68 9.63
CA GLU A 551 -30.37 -11.16 8.59
C GLU A 551 -30.61 -12.20 7.47
N LYS A 552 -31.12 -13.38 7.86
CA LYS A 552 -31.19 -14.58 6.99
C LYS A 552 -32.05 -14.40 5.74
N MET A 553 -33.00 -13.46 5.77
CA MET A 553 -33.90 -13.16 4.65
C MET A 553 -33.20 -12.39 3.51
N LEU A 554 -32.01 -11.84 3.74
CA LEU A 554 -31.26 -11.14 2.72
C LEU A 554 -30.71 -12.10 1.66
N VAL A 555 -30.82 -11.70 0.39
CA VAL A 555 -30.16 -12.35 -0.74
C VAL A 555 -28.87 -11.59 -1.02
N ALA A 556 -27.73 -12.25 -0.80
CA ALA A 556 -26.41 -11.64 -0.90
C ALA A 556 -25.65 -12.00 -2.19
N SER A 557 -26.07 -13.06 -2.89
CA SER A 557 -25.44 -13.56 -4.11
C SER A 557 -26.47 -13.65 -5.23
N GLY A 558 -26.02 -13.37 -6.46
CA GLY A 558 -26.74 -13.78 -7.67
C GLY A 558 -26.57 -15.27 -7.98
N PRO A 559 -27.14 -15.74 -9.11
CA PRO A 559 -27.06 -17.13 -9.50
C PRO A 559 -25.61 -17.63 -9.66
N LEU A 560 -25.29 -18.75 -9.03
CA LEU A 560 -23.98 -19.41 -9.16
C LEU A 560 -24.16 -20.75 -9.87
N TYR A 561 -23.28 -21.03 -10.83
CA TYR A 561 -23.31 -22.31 -11.56
C TYR A 561 -23.23 -23.49 -10.59
N LYS A 562 -24.19 -24.40 -10.68
CA LYS A 562 -24.23 -25.64 -9.89
C LYS A 562 -23.86 -26.85 -10.72
N LYS A 563 -24.58 -27.08 -11.82
CA LYS A 563 -24.34 -28.21 -12.73
C LYS A 563 -25.01 -27.99 -14.07
N THR A 564 -24.61 -28.80 -15.05
CA THR A 564 -25.25 -28.89 -16.36
C THR A 564 -25.76 -30.30 -16.60
N ILE A 565 -26.91 -30.42 -17.26
CA ILE A 565 -27.52 -31.69 -17.68
C ILE A 565 -27.68 -31.66 -19.20
N MET A 566 -27.14 -32.65 -19.90
CA MET A 566 -27.35 -32.83 -21.34
C MET A 566 -28.72 -33.42 -21.60
N LYS A 567 -29.48 -32.85 -22.54
CA LYS A 567 -30.76 -33.39 -23.00
C LYS A 567 -30.90 -33.20 -24.52
N GLY A 568 -30.56 -34.25 -25.28
CA GLY A 568 -30.49 -34.19 -26.74
C GLY A 568 -29.46 -33.16 -27.18
N ASN A 569 -29.85 -32.22 -28.02
CA ASN A 569 -28.99 -31.13 -28.53
C ASN A 569 -28.97 -29.87 -27.62
N LYS A 570 -29.34 -30.00 -26.35
CA LYS A 570 -29.45 -28.87 -25.41
C LYS A 570 -28.73 -29.15 -24.10
N LEU A 571 -28.25 -28.08 -23.48
CA LEU A 571 -27.74 -28.08 -22.12
C LEU A 571 -28.75 -27.40 -21.20
N ILE A 572 -29.09 -28.06 -20.09
CA ILE A 572 -29.90 -27.49 -19.01
C ILE A 572 -28.96 -27.13 -17.88
N VAL A 573 -28.76 -25.83 -17.65
CA VAL A 573 -27.89 -25.29 -16.62
C VAL A 573 -28.71 -24.99 -15.36
N GLU A 574 -28.28 -25.58 -14.25
CA GLU A 574 -28.84 -25.33 -12.93
C GLU A 574 -27.93 -24.38 -12.15
N PHE A 575 -28.57 -23.49 -11.39
CA PHE A 575 -27.89 -22.51 -10.55
C PHE A 575 -28.32 -22.68 -9.10
N GLU A 576 -27.40 -22.40 -8.18
CA GLU A 576 -27.72 -22.10 -6.79
C GLU A 576 -27.80 -20.58 -6.57
N SER A 577 -28.16 -20.14 -5.36
CA SER A 577 -28.30 -18.71 -5.03
C SER A 577 -29.27 -17.93 -5.94
N ILE A 578 -30.35 -18.59 -6.37
CA ILE A 578 -31.34 -18.01 -7.29
C ILE A 578 -32.34 -17.05 -6.64
N GLY A 579 -32.27 -16.84 -5.32
CA GLY A 579 -33.24 -16.00 -4.59
C GLY A 579 -34.69 -16.40 -4.89
N GLY A 580 -35.54 -15.42 -5.24
CA GLY A 580 -36.92 -15.63 -5.67
C GLY A 580 -37.12 -16.24 -7.07
N GLY A 581 -36.03 -16.53 -7.78
CA GLY A 581 -36.02 -17.16 -9.11
C GLY A 581 -35.05 -16.49 -10.08
N LEU A 582 -34.84 -17.11 -11.24
CA LEU A 582 -34.00 -16.54 -12.29
C LEU A 582 -34.76 -15.45 -13.07
N LEU A 583 -34.02 -14.42 -13.49
CA LEU A 583 -34.51 -13.28 -14.25
C LEU A 583 -33.53 -13.00 -15.41
N ALA A 584 -34.06 -12.79 -16.62
CA ALA A 584 -33.28 -12.33 -17.75
C ALA A 584 -33.22 -10.80 -17.76
N SER A 585 -32.16 -10.23 -18.36
CA SER A 585 -32.10 -8.80 -18.63
C SER A 585 -33.22 -8.36 -19.58
N ASN A 586 -33.43 -7.05 -19.69
CA ASN A 586 -34.41 -6.48 -20.63
C ASN A 586 -34.09 -6.80 -22.11
N GLN A 587 -32.85 -7.22 -22.42
CA GLN A 587 -32.43 -7.64 -23.75
C GLN A 587 -32.46 -9.16 -23.93
N GLY A 588 -33.03 -9.90 -22.97
CA GLY A 588 -32.99 -11.36 -22.93
C GLY A 588 -31.68 -11.91 -22.35
N LEU A 589 -31.39 -13.17 -22.64
CA LEU A 589 -30.14 -13.84 -22.25
C LEU A 589 -29.13 -13.79 -23.40
N PHE A 590 -27.92 -13.34 -23.08
CA PHE A 590 -26.77 -13.25 -23.99
C PHE A 590 -25.47 -13.61 -23.25
N ASN A 591 -24.34 -13.70 -23.97
CA ASN A 591 -23.03 -14.14 -23.46
C ASN A 591 -23.01 -15.61 -22.96
N PHE A 592 -23.90 -16.46 -23.49
CA PHE A 592 -23.80 -17.91 -23.36
C PHE A 592 -23.09 -18.50 -24.57
N GLU A 593 -22.15 -19.40 -24.30
CA GLU A 593 -21.43 -20.14 -25.32
C GLU A 593 -21.44 -21.62 -24.98
N ILE A 594 -21.55 -22.48 -25.99
CA ILE A 594 -21.49 -23.93 -25.84
C ILE A 594 -20.47 -24.53 -26.80
N ALA A 595 -19.93 -25.69 -26.43
CA ALA A 595 -19.01 -26.46 -27.26
C ALA A 595 -19.32 -27.95 -27.17
N GLY A 596 -18.90 -28.71 -28.19
CA GLY A 596 -18.82 -30.17 -28.12
C GLY A 596 -17.58 -30.62 -27.33
N ALA A 597 -17.23 -31.89 -27.48
CA ALA A 597 -16.03 -32.47 -26.83
C ALA A 597 -14.71 -31.83 -27.33
N ASP A 598 -14.73 -31.22 -28.51
CA ASP A 598 -13.61 -30.50 -29.13
C ASP A 598 -13.30 -29.14 -28.48
N LYS A 599 -14.18 -28.65 -27.60
CA LYS A 599 -14.11 -27.33 -26.96
C LYS A 599 -14.11 -26.16 -27.95
N ALA A 600 -14.63 -26.37 -29.17
CA ALA A 600 -14.85 -25.29 -30.13
C ALA A 600 -16.11 -24.50 -29.73
N TYR A 601 -15.93 -23.48 -28.90
CA TYR A 601 -17.05 -22.67 -28.39
C TYR A 601 -17.69 -21.81 -29.46
N VAL A 602 -19.02 -21.86 -29.51
CA VAL A 602 -19.85 -20.98 -30.33
C VAL A 602 -20.89 -20.27 -29.48
N LYS A 603 -21.37 -19.12 -29.95
CA LYS A 603 -22.52 -18.43 -29.34
C LYS A 603 -23.74 -19.36 -29.30
N ALA A 604 -24.50 -19.27 -28.21
CA ALA A 604 -25.66 -20.10 -27.99
C ALA A 604 -26.90 -19.28 -27.65
N GLU A 605 -28.05 -19.76 -28.09
CA GLU A 605 -29.34 -19.27 -27.65
C GLU A 605 -29.62 -19.79 -26.24
N ALA A 606 -30.13 -18.91 -25.37
CA ALA A 606 -30.42 -19.25 -23.98
C ALA A 606 -31.82 -18.75 -23.59
N LYS A 607 -32.55 -19.56 -22.81
CA LYS A 607 -33.85 -19.18 -22.23
C LYS A 607 -34.06 -19.74 -20.83
N ILE A 608 -34.81 -19.02 -20.01
CA ILE A 608 -35.19 -19.48 -18.67
C ILE A 608 -36.43 -20.38 -18.79
N VAL A 609 -36.34 -21.61 -18.28
CA VAL A 609 -37.47 -22.56 -18.17
C VAL A 609 -37.44 -23.16 -16.77
N ASN A 610 -38.50 -22.94 -15.98
CA ASN A 610 -38.64 -23.48 -14.62
C ASN A 610 -37.40 -23.21 -13.73
N ASN A 611 -36.92 -21.95 -13.70
CA ASN A 611 -35.71 -21.52 -12.96
C ASN A 611 -34.42 -22.26 -13.36
N LYS A 612 -34.36 -22.81 -14.57
CA LYS A 612 -33.13 -23.32 -15.20
C LYS A 612 -32.87 -22.57 -16.49
N VAL A 613 -31.62 -22.54 -16.93
CA VAL A 613 -31.29 -21.97 -18.25
C VAL A 613 -31.12 -23.11 -19.24
N VAL A 614 -31.92 -23.12 -20.29
CA VAL A 614 -31.79 -24.05 -21.42
C VAL A 614 -30.99 -23.36 -22.50
N VAL A 615 -29.86 -23.96 -22.89
CA VAL A 615 -28.89 -23.42 -23.83
C VAL A 615 -28.73 -24.36 -25.03
N SER A 616 -28.73 -23.84 -26.25
CA SER A 616 -28.55 -24.62 -27.48
C SER A 616 -27.97 -23.78 -28.61
N SER A 617 -27.36 -24.43 -29.60
CA SER A 617 -26.89 -23.80 -30.84
C SER A 617 -27.14 -24.73 -32.02
N PRO A 618 -27.68 -24.25 -33.16
CA PRO A 618 -27.87 -25.08 -34.35
C PRO A 618 -26.57 -25.70 -34.87
N SER A 619 -25.43 -25.05 -34.61
CA SER A 619 -24.11 -25.51 -35.05
C SER A 619 -23.52 -26.62 -34.18
N ILE A 620 -24.11 -26.93 -33.02
CA ILE A 620 -23.60 -27.94 -32.07
C ILE A 620 -24.68 -28.99 -31.80
N ALA A 621 -24.57 -30.13 -32.48
CA ALA A 621 -25.53 -31.23 -32.34
C ALA A 621 -25.43 -31.96 -30.99
N VAL A 622 -24.21 -32.09 -30.45
CA VAL A 622 -23.92 -32.78 -29.18
C VAL A 622 -23.14 -31.84 -28.26
N PRO A 623 -23.82 -30.91 -27.56
CA PRO A 623 -23.15 -29.98 -26.68
C PRO A 623 -22.70 -30.67 -25.39
N VAL A 624 -21.49 -30.38 -24.95
CA VAL A 624 -20.84 -30.96 -23.75
C VAL A 624 -20.52 -29.88 -22.72
N TYR A 625 -20.00 -28.74 -23.18
CA TYR A 625 -19.57 -27.66 -22.31
C TYR A 625 -20.42 -26.40 -22.52
N VAL A 626 -20.61 -25.65 -21.44
CA VAL A 626 -21.24 -24.33 -21.43
C VAL A 626 -20.41 -23.37 -20.60
N ARG A 627 -20.30 -22.14 -21.08
CA ARG A 627 -19.71 -21.03 -20.34
C ARG A 627 -20.53 -19.76 -20.49
N TYR A 628 -20.37 -18.86 -19.54
CA TYR A 628 -21.14 -17.62 -19.46
C TYR A 628 -20.24 -16.43 -19.11
N ALA A 629 -20.47 -15.30 -19.78
CA ALA A 629 -19.70 -14.06 -19.60
C ALA A 629 -18.18 -14.28 -19.74
N TRP A 630 -17.80 -14.98 -20.82
CA TRP A 630 -16.46 -15.50 -21.06
C TRP A 630 -15.59 -14.62 -21.98
N SER A 631 -15.60 -13.31 -21.75
CA SER A 631 -14.69 -12.34 -22.38
C SER A 631 -14.37 -11.18 -21.46
N ASP A 632 -13.34 -10.41 -21.77
CA ASP A 632 -12.93 -9.28 -20.93
C ASP A 632 -14.05 -8.27 -20.66
N GLY A 633 -14.74 -7.86 -21.73
CA GLY A 633 -15.82 -6.89 -21.69
C GLY A 633 -17.22 -7.47 -21.50
N SER A 634 -17.35 -8.74 -21.10
CA SER A 634 -18.66 -9.36 -20.88
C SER A 634 -19.48 -8.62 -19.82
N SER A 635 -20.76 -8.43 -20.09
CA SER A 635 -21.76 -7.92 -19.14
C SER A 635 -22.77 -9.01 -18.76
N ALA A 636 -23.46 -8.81 -17.64
CA ALA A 636 -24.47 -9.75 -17.16
C ALA A 636 -25.79 -9.66 -17.95
N SER A 637 -26.32 -10.81 -18.33
CA SER A 637 -27.67 -10.98 -18.89
C SER A 637 -28.59 -11.85 -18.01
N LEU A 638 -28.02 -12.66 -17.11
CA LEU A 638 -28.72 -13.51 -16.15
C LEU A 638 -28.61 -12.92 -14.74
N PHE A 639 -29.75 -12.82 -14.06
CA PHE A 639 -29.90 -12.29 -12.71
C PHE A 639 -30.78 -13.22 -11.87
N ASN A 640 -30.82 -13.00 -10.56
CA ASN A 640 -31.97 -13.41 -9.75
C ASN A 640 -33.03 -12.30 -9.71
N LYS A 641 -34.21 -12.59 -9.17
CA LYS A 641 -35.31 -11.61 -9.05
C LYS A 641 -34.99 -10.43 -8.14
N GLU A 642 -33.99 -10.56 -7.26
CA GLU A 642 -33.47 -9.47 -6.43
C GLU A 642 -32.48 -8.56 -7.18
N GLY A 643 -32.21 -8.84 -8.47
CA GLY A 643 -31.39 -8.00 -9.33
C GLY A 643 -29.88 -8.22 -9.19
N LEU A 644 -29.44 -9.32 -8.56
CA LEU A 644 -28.02 -9.66 -8.47
C LEU A 644 -27.59 -10.52 -9.68
N PRO A 645 -26.50 -10.16 -10.37
CA PRO A 645 -26.07 -10.85 -11.58
C PRO A 645 -25.48 -12.23 -11.28
N ALA A 646 -25.63 -13.15 -12.23
CA ALA A 646 -24.91 -14.42 -12.23
C ALA A 646 -23.41 -14.20 -12.45
N ALA A 647 -22.58 -14.99 -11.78
CA ALA A 647 -21.11 -14.91 -11.93
C ALA A 647 -20.62 -15.52 -13.25
N THR A 648 -19.47 -15.04 -13.76
CA THR A 648 -18.75 -15.72 -14.86
C THR A 648 -18.46 -17.17 -14.45
N PHE A 649 -18.68 -18.11 -15.37
CA PHE A 649 -18.35 -19.52 -15.16
C PHE A 649 -18.01 -20.26 -16.46
N THR A 650 -17.27 -21.35 -16.30
CA THR A 650 -17.21 -22.45 -17.27
C THR A 650 -17.62 -23.76 -16.61
N SER A 651 -18.25 -24.67 -17.36
CA SER A 651 -18.51 -26.04 -16.94
C SER A 651 -17.30 -26.96 -17.15
N GLU A 652 -16.23 -26.48 -17.78
CA GLU A 652 -14.97 -27.23 -17.89
C GLU A 652 -14.34 -27.50 -16.53
N GLY A 653 -13.77 -28.69 -16.36
CA GLY A 653 -13.03 -29.07 -15.16
C GLY A 653 -13.88 -29.39 -13.93
N GLY A 654 -15.22 -29.31 -14.04
CA GLY A 654 -16.13 -29.52 -12.91
C GLY A 654 -15.98 -28.44 -11.83
N MET A 655 -17.04 -28.23 -11.07
CA MET A 655 -16.93 -27.51 -9.80
C MET A 655 -17.26 -28.47 -8.67
#